data_AF-A0A3M7N602-F1
#
_entry.id   AF-A0A3M7N602-F1
#
_cell.length_a   1.000
_cell.length_b   1.000
_cell.length_c   1.000
_cell.angle_alpha   90.00
_cell.angle_beta   90.00
_cell.angle_gamma   90.00
#
_symmetry.space_group_name_H-M   'P 1'
#
loop_
_entity.id
_entity.type
_entity.pdbx_description
1 polymer ?
#
loop_
_entity_poly.entity_id
_entity_poly.type
_entity_poly.pdbx_seq_one_letter_code
_entity_poly.pdbx_strand_id
1 'polypeptide(L)'
;MATRAEVIKIEHPTRGDDTRAWGPPFAPYSQDAADENAKKGPGEAAYFLSVNRNKKSIGLSFQKPEGVKILHELAKSSDILVENYVPGSLKKYELDYETIHRINPSLIYASVTGYGQFGPYSSRAGYDVMVEAEFGLMHITGERDGPPVKVGVAVTDLTTGLYTCNAILASLLQRAKSGQGQHLDVALSDVQTATLANIASSVLISGKPDGGRWGTAHPSIVPYRGFKTADGDIMIGGGNDRLFGIICDKLNKPEWKTDKRFVSNNVRVENRVLLEAMIEAETKKQTTQQWLDVLQDSGLPYAPINDVKTTLELEHSQARGMVTEVEHETCGTVKLVSPPVKYSNPDMLEIRTAPPTLGQHTDEVLASILGKSKEEIHALKSDGVVIIFQSQTAATNNGNRLLSLPVDLLLEILEFAGPLMMYNVILTCKTLGRFVCSQPTLLYPNLRETTSLSQFESRWDFVRGCFPDQLLPLYVTSFYSRVPLIRRVHYPRASNIHVRTGCYRCDLTNGSPFFAEHEIGSKPWLEHLRQELARLNTPSAAGLLGRQLKQMKTDKDIPGISCGLVDSNVFEWEVMLMISDDCKYYGGGFFRARLSFPPEYPLLPPKMKFETPMWHPNIYYPSGEVCISILHPPEEDKYGYESAAERWSPVQTPETILLSVISMLSSPNDESPANVDAAKEWRDDPKTFRRKCRKIVRESLGED
;
A
#
# COMPACT_ATOMS: atom_id res chain seq x y z
N MET A 1 2.19 13.27 2.23
CA MET A 1 3.49 13.58 2.88
C MET A 1 4.42 14.38 1.99
N ALA A 2 4.98 13.79 0.93
CA ALA A 2 6.18 14.27 0.23
C ALA A 2 6.17 15.73 -0.32
N THR A 3 5.01 16.35 -0.51
CA THR A 3 4.91 17.73 -1.01
C THR A 3 5.10 18.79 0.08
N ARG A 4 4.66 18.53 1.32
CA ARG A 4 4.64 19.53 2.41
C ARG A 4 5.36 19.12 3.71
N ALA A 5 5.92 17.91 3.80
CA ALA A 5 6.87 17.61 4.86
C ALA A 5 8.19 18.37 4.64
N GLU A 6 8.81 18.85 5.71
CA GLU A 6 10.25 19.13 5.72
C GLU A 6 10.99 17.80 5.87
N VAL A 7 11.90 17.49 4.94
CA VAL A 7 12.59 16.20 4.86
C VAL A 7 14.09 16.43 4.91
N ILE A 8 14.73 15.96 5.98
CA ILE A 8 16.16 16.09 6.23
C ILE A 8 16.81 14.74 5.94
N LYS A 9 17.62 14.69 4.89
CA LYS A 9 18.42 13.53 4.48
C LYS A 9 19.80 13.60 5.13
N ILE A 10 20.10 12.60 5.97
CA ILE A 10 21.40 12.43 6.60
C ILE A 10 22.26 11.58 5.66
N GLU A 11 23.29 12.19 5.09
CA GLU A 11 24.22 11.58 4.14
C GLU A 11 25.64 11.46 4.74
N HIS A 12 26.46 10.55 4.22
CA HIS A 12 27.87 10.46 4.63
C HIS A 12 28.65 11.71 4.15
N PRO A 13 29.49 12.38 4.98
CA PRO A 13 30.10 13.69 4.66
C PRO A 13 31.00 13.80 3.42
N THR A 14 31.21 12.72 2.66
CA THR A 14 32.15 12.66 1.54
C THR A 14 31.54 11.95 0.33
N ARG A 15 31.09 10.70 0.49
CA ARG A 15 30.46 9.90 -0.58
C ARG A 15 28.97 10.22 -0.81
N GLY A 16 28.30 10.83 0.16
CA GLY A 16 26.86 11.05 0.12
C GLY A 16 26.02 9.77 0.22
N ASP A 17 24.85 9.81 -0.41
CA ASP A 17 24.06 8.65 -0.84
C ASP A 17 24.71 7.98 -2.07
N ASP A 18 24.80 6.65 -2.07
CA ASP A 18 25.44 5.86 -3.13
C ASP A 18 24.81 6.11 -4.52
N THR A 19 23.51 6.45 -4.59
CA THR A 19 22.79 6.80 -5.82
C THR A 19 23.33 8.05 -6.54
N ARG A 20 24.11 8.91 -5.87
CA ARG A 20 24.83 10.03 -6.52
C ARG A 20 25.85 9.57 -7.56
N ALA A 21 26.39 8.36 -7.39
CA ALA A 21 27.33 7.76 -8.33
C ALA A 21 26.66 6.88 -9.41
N TRP A 22 25.35 6.64 -9.32
CA TRP A 22 24.63 5.69 -10.19
C TRP A 22 24.21 6.33 -11.52
N GLY A 23 25.20 6.52 -12.39
CA GLY A 23 25.01 6.85 -13.81
C GLY A 23 25.93 6.01 -14.72
N PRO A 24 25.88 6.22 -16.05
CA PRO A 24 25.08 7.21 -16.76
C PRO A 24 23.57 6.89 -16.77
N PRO A 25 22.70 7.87 -17.08
CA PRO A 25 23.02 9.25 -17.42
C PRO A 25 23.22 10.16 -16.20
N PHE A 26 24.01 11.21 -16.39
CA PHE A 26 24.21 12.32 -15.45
C PHE A 26 23.60 13.59 -16.04
N ALA A 27 23.01 14.45 -15.22
CA ALA A 27 22.66 15.81 -15.61
C ALA A 27 23.94 16.67 -15.51
N PRO A 28 24.48 17.19 -16.62
CA PRO A 28 25.77 17.87 -16.62
C PRO A 28 25.72 19.12 -15.74
N TYR A 29 26.87 19.48 -15.17
CA TYR A 29 27.00 20.71 -14.39
C TYR A 29 26.96 21.94 -15.30
N SER A 30 26.31 23.01 -14.85
CA SER A 30 26.22 24.26 -15.59
C SER A 30 27.57 24.97 -15.64
N GLN A 31 27.86 25.64 -16.76
CA GLN A 31 29.04 26.52 -16.86
C GLN A 31 28.96 27.69 -15.88
N ASP A 32 27.74 28.11 -15.51
CA ASP A 32 27.44 29.19 -14.56
C ASP A 32 27.38 28.71 -13.10
N ALA A 33 27.58 27.41 -12.83
CA ALA A 33 27.56 26.88 -11.46
C ALA A 33 28.54 27.63 -10.55
N ALA A 34 28.15 27.92 -9.30
CA ALA A 34 28.99 28.67 -8.36
C ALA A 34 30.19 27.84 -7.83
N ASP A 35 30.08 26.51 -7.83
CA ASP A 35 31.16 25.60 -7.42
C ASP A 35 32.08 25.24 -8.61
N GLU A 36 33.38 25.53 -8.49
CA GLU A 36 34.38 25.14 -9.48
C GLU A 36 34.71 23.63 -9.47
N ASN A 37 34.32 22.89 -8.44
CA ASN A 37 34.51 21.44 -8.37
C ASN A 37 33.44 20.70 -9.17
N ALA A 38 32.19 21.18 -9.13
CA ALA A 38 31.13 20.77 -10.04
C ALA A 38 31.61 20.83 -11.51
N LYS A 39 32.29 21.90 -11.93
CA LYS A 39 32.79 22.08 -13.33
C LYS A 39 33.83 21.05 -13.80
N LYS A 40 34.17 20.03 -13.00
CA LYS A 40 35.16 18.97 -13.27
C LYS A 40 34.58 17.56 -13.20
N GLY A 41 33.32 17.38 -12.79
CA GLY A 41 32.66 16.07 -12.69
C GLY A 41 31.69 15.76 -13.86
N PRO A 42 31.12 14.53 -13.91
CA PRO A 42 30.21 14.12 -14.97
C PRO A 42 28.81 14.75 -14.89
N GLY A 43 28.44 15.28 -13.71
CA GLY A 43 27.09 15.76 -13.38
C GLY A 43 26.56 15.14 -12.09
N GLU A 44 25.31 15.46 -11.73
CA GLU A 44 24.55 14.70 -10.73
C GLU A 44 23.84 13.52 -11.42
N ALA A 45 23.85 12.34 -10.80
CA ALA A 45 23.24 11.15 -11.39
C ALA A 45 21.71 11.29 -11.52
N ALA A 46 21.16 10.93 -12.69
CA ALA A 46 19.70 10.97 -12.91
C ALA A 46 18.92 10.11 -11.90
N TYR A 47 19.53 9.02 -11.42
CA TYR A 47 18.98 8.19 -10.34
C TYR A 47 18.78 9.00 -9.06
N PHE A 48 19.83 9.67 -8.56
CA PHE A 48 19.73 10.53 -7.37
C PHE A 48 18.67 11.63 -7.54
N LEU A 49 18.68 12.31 -8.69
CA LEU A 49 17.74 13.41 -8.96
C LEU A 49 16.28 12.94 -8.93
N SER A 50 16.01 11.73 -9.43
CA SER A 50 14.65 11.17 -9.53
C SER A 50 13.96 10.92 -8.17
N VAL A 51 14.74 10.69 -7.09
CA VAL A 51 14.19 10.31 -5.76
C VAL A 51 14.51 11.29 -4.62
N ASN A 52 15.25 12.38 -4.84
CA ASN A 52 15.69 13.30 -3.77
C ASN A 52 15.17 14.75 -3.81
N ARG A 53 14.24 15.10 -4.70
CA ARG A 53 13.53 16.41 -4.70
C ARG A 53 12.81 16.70 -3.36
N ASN A 54 12.59 17.98 -3.05
CA ASN A 54 11.98 18.47 -1.79
C ASN A 54 12.74 18.11 -0.48
N LYS A 55 14.00 17.63 -0.55
CA LYS A 55 14.81 17.26 0.62
C LYS A 55 15.92 18.28 0.89
N LYS A 56 16.21 18.51 2.17
CA LYS A 56 17.46 19.12 2.65
C LYS A 56 18.53 18.02 2.79
N SER A 57 19.80 18.34 2.51
CA SER A 57 20.94 17.40 2.66
C SER A 57 21.91 17.89 3.74
N ILE A 58 22.26 16.98 4.66
CA ILE A 58 23.31 17.19 5.68
C ILE A 58 24.36 16.09 5.51
N GLY A 59 25.63 16.47 5.30
CA GLY A 59 26.74 15.53 5.39
C GLY A 59 27.18 15.37 6.84
N LEU A 60 26.86 14.24 7.48
CA LEU A 60 27.06 14.02 8.93
C LEU A 60 27.62 12.60 9.22
N SER A 61 28.71 12.51 9.98
CA SER A 61 29.32 11.24 10.39
C SER A 61 28.91 10.82 11.81
N PHE A 62 27.95 9.91 11.91
CA PHE A 62 27.60 9.22 13.16
C PHE A 62 28.63 8.15 13.59
N GLN A 63 29.78 8.04 12.91
CA GLN A 63 30.96 7.35 13.47
C GLN A 63 31.64 8.16 14.58
N LYS A 64 31.39 9.47 14.64
CA LYS A 64 31.79 10.35 15.74
C LYS A 64 30.67 10.41 16.79
N PRO A 65 30.94 10.36 18.10
CA PRO A 65 29.92 10.55 19.14
C PRO A 65 29.15 11.87 18.98
N GLU A 66 29.81 12.91 18.47
CA GLU A 66 29.24 14.23 18.18
C GLU A 66 28.17 14.15 17.08
N GLY A 67 28.36 13.28 16.09
CA GLY A 67 27.35 13.01 15.06
C GLY A 67 26.13 12.26 15.60
N VAL A 68 26.33 11.33 16.54
CA VAL A 68 25.23 10.66 17.25
C VAL A 68 24.43 11.67 18.09
N LYS A 69 25.10 12.55 18.84
CA LYS A 69 24.45 13.63 19.61
C LYS A 69 23.57 14.51 18.72
N ILE A 70 24.07 14.92 17.55
CA ILE A 70 23.31 15.71 16.55
C ILE A 70 22.06 14.95 16.07
N LEU A 71 22.17 13.64 15.80
CA LEU A 71 21.00 12.82 15.42
C LEU A 71 20.00 12.66 16.57
N HIS A 72 20.45 12.49 17.81
CA HIS A 72 19.58 12.47 18.99
C HIS A 72 18.89 13.83 19.23
N GLU A 73 19.55 14.94 18.93
CA GLU A 73 18.94 16.28 18.99
C GLU A 73 17.86 16.47 17.92
N LEU A 74 18.14 16.08 16.66
CA LEU A 74 17.15 16.11 15.58
C LEU A 74 15.97 15.15 15.84
N ALA A 75 16.21 13.97 16.42
CA ALA A 75 15.15 13.01 16.74
C ALA A 75 14.15 13.54 17.79
N LYS A 76 14.58 14.42 18.72
CA LYS A 76 13.69 15.10 19.69
C LYS A 76 12.71 16.07 19.03
N SER A 77 13.09 16.70 17.92
CA SER A 77 12.26 17.67 17.20
C SER A 77 11.48 17.07 16.03
N SER A 78 11.82 15.83 15.63
CA SER A 78 11.23 15.14 14.47
C SER A 78 9.93 14.40 14.78
N ASP A 79 9.07 14.33 13.77
CA ASP A 79 7.82 13.56 13.78
C ASP A 79 8.04 12.09 13.38
N ILE A 80 8.93 11.86 12.40
CA ILE A 80 9.18 10.57 11.76
C ILE A 80 10.70 10.41 11.55
N LEU A 81 11.21 9.18 11.76
CA LEU A 81 12.52 8.71 11.33
C LEU A 81 12.30 7.55 10.35
N VAL A 82 12.91 7.61 9.16
CA VAL A 82 12.95 6.49 8.21
C VAL A 82 14.40 6.08 7.99
N GLU A 83 14.69 4.79 8.09
CA GLU A 83 16.00 4.20 7.85
C GLU A 83 15.87 2.82 7.20
N ASN A 84 16.95 2.36 6.57
CA ASN A 84 16.95 1.13 5.78
C ASN A 84 18.24 0.30 5.94
N TYR A 85 18.81 0.30 7.15
CA TYR A 85 19.99 -0.50 7.47
C TYR A 85 19.60 -1.96 7.77
N VAL A 86 20.56 -2.88 7.58
CA VAL A 86 20.39 -4.28 7.99
C VAL A 86 20.07 -4.34 9.50
N PRO A 87 19.04 -5.09 9.95
CA PRO A 87 18.59 -5.17 11.34
C PRO A 87 19.71 -5.17 12.39
N GLY A 88 19.54 -4.34 13.42
CA GLY A 88 20.52 -4.17 14.51
C GLY A 88 21.77 -3.34 14.18
N SER A 89 22.06 -3.01 12.92
CA SER A 89 23.27 -2.27 12.53
C SER A 89 23.40 -0.89 13.17
N LEU A 90 22.28 -0.23 13.47
CA LEU A 90 22.20 1.09 14.10
C LEU A 90 22.31 1.05 15.63
N LYS A 91 22.12 -0.11 16.28
CA LYS A 91 22.12 -0.25 17.75
C LYS A 91 23.46 0.13 18.39
N LYS A 92 24.57 -0.15 17.70
CA LYS A 92 25.94 0.23 18.12
C LYS A 92 26.22 1.75 18.05
N TYR A 93 25.32 2.53 17.45
CA TYR A 93 25.36 3.99 17.39
C TYR A 93 24.26 4.64 18.24
N GLU A 94 23.53 3.86 19.05
CA GLU A 94 22.37 4.35 19.83
C GLU A 94 21.25 4.95 18.94
N LEU A 95 21.11 4.44 17.72
CA LEU A 95 20.11 4.88 16.72
C LEU A 95 19.01 3.84 16.47
N ASP A 96 18.95 2.77 17.26
CA ASP A 96 17.89 1.74 17.21
C ASP A 96 16.55 2.25 17.76
N TYR A 97 15.44 1.61 17.34
CA TYR A 97 14.09 2.00 17.73
C TYR A 97 13.93 2.15 19.25
N GLU A 98 14.37 1.18 20.06
CA GLU A 98 14.19 1.25 21.50
C GLU A 98 14.90 2.48 22.10
N THR A 99 16.00 2.94 21.49
CA THR A 99 16.75 4.12 21.94
C THR A 99 16.13 5.42 21.46
N ILE A 100 15.74 5.50 20.19
CA ILE A 100 15.04 6.68 19.66
C ILE A 100 13.65 6.87 20.31
N HIS A 101 12.94 5.78 20.63
CA HIS A 101 11.67 5.84 21.35
C HIS A 101 11.83 6.37 22.79
N ARG A 102 12.93 6.05 23.50
CA ARG A 102 13.24 6.67 24.80
C ARG A 102 13.53 8.17 24.69
N ILE A 103 14.04 8.63 23.54
CA ILE A 103 14.34 10.04 23.26
C ILE A 103 13.08 10.82 22.84
N ASN A 104 12.19 10.19 22.07
CA ASN A 104 10.93 10.77 21.60
C ASN A 104 9.85 9.67 21.44
N PRO A 105 9.01 9.42 22.48
CA PRO A 105 7.96 8.40 22.42
C PRO A 105 6.88 8.67 21.36
N SER A 106 6.78 9.92 20.86
CA SER A 106 5.84 10.31 19.80
C SER A 106 6.38 10.09 18.38
N LEU A 107 7.65 9.69 18.22
CA LEU A 107 8.26 9.52 16.91
C LEU A 107 7.79 8.23 16.23
N ILE A 108 7.40 8.31 14.96
CA ILE A 108 7.16 7.13 14.12
C ILE A 108 8.49 6.71 13.51
N TYR A 109 8.98 5.54 13.87
CA TYR A 109 10.24 4.99 13.38
C TYR A 109 9.93 3.93 12.32
N ALA A 110 10.45 4.07 11.11
CA ALA A 110 10.24 3.11 10.02
C ALA A 110 11.57 2.48 9.57
N SER A 111 11.68 1.17 9.75
CA SER A 111 12.75 0.35 9.17
C SER A 111 12.27 -0.24 7.85
N VAL A 112 12.94 0.07 6.74
CA VAL A 112 12.71 -0.54 5.43
C VAL A 112 13.82 -1.54 5.16
N THR A 113 13.53 -2.84 5.12
CA THR A 113 14.58 -3.89 5.06
C THR A 113 14.29 -4.96 4.01
N GLY A 114 15.30 -5.70 3.58
CA GLY A 114 15.11 -6.77 2.60
C GLY A 114 14.18 -7.90 3.06
N TYR A 115 14.25 -8.26 4.34
CA TYR A 115 13.68 -9.50 4.89
C TYR A 115 13.08 -9.35 6.31
N GLY A 116 12.78 -8.13 6.76
CA GLY A 116 12.21 -7.83 8.09
C GLY A 116 13.23 -7.76 9.23
N GLN A 117 12.82 -7.26 10.40
CA GLN A 117 13.63 -7.33 11.63
C GLN A 117 13.72 -8.76 12.20
N PHE A 118 12.77 -9.64 11.85
CA PHE A 118 12.63 -11.00 12.37
C PHE A 118 12.51 -12.04 11.25
N GLY A 119 12.46 -13.33 11.61
CA GLY A 119 12.44 -14.44 10.66
C GLY A 119 13.84 -14.98 10.31
N PRO A 120 13.93 -16.01 9.46
CA PRO A 120 15.18 -16.73 9.19
C PRO A 120 16.19 -15.93 8.35
N TYR A 121 15.76 -14.83 7.72
CA TYR A 121 16.53 -14.09 6.74
C TYR A 121 16.85 -12.64 7.15
N SER A 122 16.42 -12.17 8.32
CA SER A 122 16.59 -10.77 8.77
C SER A 122 18.03 -10.27 8.80
N SER A 123 19.02 -11.17 8.96
CA SER A 123 20.44 -10.82 8.92
C SER A 123 21.03 -10.69 7.50
N ARG A 124 20.26 -10.97 6.45
CA ARG A 124 20.68 -10.87 5.04
C ARG A 124 20.48 -9.44 4.54
N ALA A 125 21.49 -8.90 3.85
CA ALA A 125 21.28 -7.72 3.01
C ALA A 125 20.44 -8.10 1.78
N GLY A 126 19.48 -7.25 1.40
CA GLY A 126 18.70 -7.36 0.18
C GLY A 126 18.70 -6.04 -0.58
N TYR A 127 18.92 -6.11 -1.89
CA TYR A 127 18.57 -5.08 -2.86
C TYR A 127 17.39 -5.66 -3.69
N ASP A 128 16.48 -4.82 -4.21
CA ASP A 128 15.27 -5.16 -5.00
C ASP A 128 15.33 -6.49 -5.78
N VAL A 129 16.26 -6.62 -6.72
CA VAL A 129 16.41 -7.79 -7.63
C VAL A 129 16.63 -9.13 -6.91
N MET A 130 17.22 -9.15 -5.72
CA MET A 130 17.39 -10.38 -4.94
C MET A 130 16.06 -10.86 -4.36
N VAL A 131 15.22 -9.91 -3.93
CA VAL A 131 13.85 -10.21 -3.48
C VAL A 131 12.99 -10.59 -4.68
N GLU A 132 13.20 -9.94 -5.82
CA GLU A 132 12.52 -10.27 -7.08
C GLU A 132 12.73 -11.73 -7.49
N ALA A 133 13.97 -12.22 -7.36
CA ALA A 133 14.35 -13.61 -7.62
C ALA A 133 13.80 -14.59 -6.57
N GLU A 134 13.88 -14.24 -5.27
CA GLU A 134 13.56 -15.17 -4.17
C GLU A 134 12.06 -15.27 -3.86
N PHE A 135 11.29 -14.19 -4.07
CA PHE A 135 9.85 -14.10 -3.78
C PHE A 135 9.00 -14.03 -5.07
N GLY A 136 9.34 -14.87 -6.06
CA GLY A 136 8.47 -15.27 -7.16
C GLY A 136 8.25 -14.29 -8.33
N LEU A 137 8.46 -12.98 -8.15
CA LEU A 137 8.15 -11.99 -9.19
C LEU A 137 8.97 -12.22 -10.48
N MET A 138 10.26 -12.50 -10.35
CA MET A 138 11.12 -12.83 -11.50
C MET A 138 10.72 -14.16 -12.18
N HIS A 139 10.08 -15.09 -11.45
CA HIS A 139 9.65 -16.37 -12.04
C HIS A 139 8.54 -16.16 -13.09
N ILE A 140 7.61 -15.25 -12.82
CA ILE A 140 6.45 -14.94 -13.68
C ILE A 140 6.75 -13.85 -14.72
N THR A 141 7.84 -13.08 -14.57
CA THR A 141 8.20 -11.98 -15.48
C THR A 141 9.10 -12.43 -16.64
N GLY A 142 8.69 -12.10 -17.87
CA GLY A 142 9.42 -12.40 -19.11
C GLY A 142 8.60 -13.21 -20.12
N GLU A 143 9.26 -13.63 -21.20
CA GLU A 143 8.65 -14.43 -22.26
C GLU A 143 8.44 -15.90 -21.87
N ARG A 144 7.41 -16.52 -22.46
CA ARG A 144 6.87 -17.85 -22.10
C ARG A 144 7.96 -18.91 -21.90
N ASP A 145 8.75 -19.12 -22.96
CA ASP A 145 9.83 -20.11 -23.02
C ASP A 145 11.21 -19.46 -22.88
N GLY A 146 11.25 -18.17 -22.56
CA GLY A 146 12.48 -17.43 -22.27
C GLY A 146 13.02 -17.69 -20.85
N PRO A 147 14.24 -17.23 -20.54
CA PRO A 147 14.73 -17.21 -19.17
C PRO A 147 13.88 -16.26 -18.30
N PRO A 148 13.88 -16.43 -16.96
CA PRO A 148 13.40 -15.42 -16.03
C PRO A 148 14.09 -14.07 -16.27
N VAL A 149 13.34 -12.96 -16.23
CA VAL A 149 13.92 -11.61 -16.32
C VAL A 149 13.35 -10.70 -15.24
N LYS A 150 14.15 -9.71 -14.81
CA LYS A 150 13.69 -8.66 -13.91
C LYS A 150 12.70 -7.71 -14.60
N VAL A 151 11.79 -7.13 -13.84
CA VAL A 151 10.97 -5.97 -14.22
C VAL A 151 11.89 -4.80 -14.59
N GLY A 152 11.46 -3.95 -15.54
CA GLY A 152 12.30 -2.87 -16.10
C GLY A 152 12.71 -1.78 -15.10
N VAL A 153 12.06 -1.69 -13.94
CA VAL A 153 12.37 -0.79 -12.82
C VAL A 153 12.49 -1.58 -11.53
N ALA A 154 13.05 -0.97 -10.48
CA ALA A 154 13.06 -1.54 -9.12
C ALA A 154 11.66 -1.46 -8.48
N VAL A 155 10.76 -2.35 -8.91
CA VAL A 155 9.34 -2.30 -8.58
C VAL A 155 9.05 -2.70 -7.13
N THR A 156 9.90 -3.52 -6.53
CA THR A 156 9.77 -3.92 -5.12
C THR A 156 10.28 -2.80 -4.20
N ASP A 157 11.35 -2.08 -4.56
CA ASP A 157 11.73 -0.83 -3.88
C ASP A 157 10.59 0.21 -3.97
N LEU A 158 10.05 0.44 -5.17
CA LEU A 158 8.99 1.45 -5.40
C LEU A 158 7.69 1.11 -4.64
N THR A 159 7.23 -0.13 -4.69
CA THR A 159 6.04 -0.55 -3.94
C THR A 159 6.28 -0.54 -2.44
N THR A 160 7.47 -0.96 -1.97
CA THR A 160 7.82 -0.90 -0.54
C THR A 160 7.85 0.54 -0.03
N GLY A 161 8.34 1.50 -0.82
CA GLY A 161 8.27 2.92 -0.51
C GLY A 161 6.83 3.44 -0.40
N LEU A 162 5.91 2.96 -1.23
CA LEU A 162 4.48 3.30 -1.17
C LEU A 162 3.78 2.69 0.06
N TYR A 163 4.02 1.40 0.35
CA TYR A 163 3.52 0.74 1.56
C TYR A 163 4.04 1.43 2.82
N THR A 164 5.33 1.77 2.86
CA THR A 164 5.94 2.53 3.96
C THR A 164 5.26 3.89 4.13
N CYS A 165 5.03 4.63 3.04
CA CYS A 165 4.35 5.93 3.12
C CYS A 165 2.91 5.79 3.67
N ASN A 166 2.16 4.77 3.24
CA ASN A 166 0.82 4.48 3.74
C ASN A 166 0.82 4.08 5.22
N ALA A 167 1.79 3.26 5.65
CA ALA A 167 1.95 2.86 7.04
C ALA A 167 2.25 4.07 7.94
N ILE A 168 3.19 4.94 7.55
CA ILE A 168 3.49 6.17 8.32
C ILE A 168 2.27 7.12 8.35
N LEU A 169 1.49 7.22 7.26
CA LEU A 169 0.26 8.02 7.23
C LEU A 169 -0.80 7.47 8.21
N ALA A 170 -1.00 6.15 8.24
CA ALA A 170 -1.87 5.50 9.21
C ALA A 170 -1.35 5.68 10.65
N SER A 171 -0.05 5.59 10.87
CA SER A 171 0.58 5.86 12.17
C SER A 171 0.43 7.31 12.62
N LEU A 172 0.47 8.31 11.72
CA LEU A 172 0.15 9.70 12.08
C LEU A 172 -1.30 9.87 12.54
N LEU A 173 -2.26 9.21 11.87
CA LEU A 173 -3.68 9.23 12.24
C LEU A 173 -3.95 8.50 13.57
N GLN A 174 -3.20 7.44 13.85
CA GLN A 174 -3.23 6.73 15.14
C GLN A 174 -2.58 7.58 16.25
N ARG A 175 -1.42 8.21 15.98
CA ARG A 175 -0.72 9.12 16.89
C ARG A 175 -1.55 10.35 17.24
N ALA A 176 -2.33 10.88 16.31
CA ALA A 176 -3.26 11.98 16.57
C ALA A 176 -4.35 11.63 17.61
N LYS A 177 -4.59 10.34 17.88
CA LYS A 177 -5.52 9.85 18.91
C LYS A 177 -4.80 9.36 20.18
N SER A 178 -3.61 8.79 20.07
CA SER A 178 -2.86 8.16 21.17
C SER A 178 -1.78 9.05 21.82
N GLY A 179 -1.29 10.06 21.10
CA GLY A 179 -0.06 10.80 21.42
C GLY A 179 1.24 10.01 21.23
N GLN A 180 1.17 8.72 20.91
CA GLN A 180 2.32 7.81 20.81
C GLN A 180 2.72 7.52 19.37
N GLY A 181 4.03 7.37 19.15
CA GLY A 181 4.59 6.80 17.93
C GLY A 181 4.58 5.27 17.95
N GLN A 182 5.28 4.66 16.99
CA GLN A 182 5.44 3.21 16.87
C GLN A 182 6.63 2.85 15.97
N HIS A 183 7.10 1.61 16.06
CA HIS A 183 8.01 1.02 15.07
C HIS A 183 7.19 0.41 13.93
N LEU A 184 7.56 0.75 12.69
CA LEU A 184 7.11 0.10 11.48
C LEU A 184 8.26 -0.73 10.93
N ASP A 185 8.11 -2.05 10.93
CA ASP A 185 8.96 -2.97 10.19
C ASP A 185 8.31 -3.20 8.82
N VAL A 186 9.01 -2.82 7.74
CA VAL A 186 8.50 -2.96 6.37
C VAL A 186 9.54 -3.73 5.55
N ALA A 187 9.19 -4.97 5.21
CA ALA A 187 10.07 -5.88 4.50
C ALA A 187 9.75 -5.90 2.99
N LEU A 188 10.78 -5.82 2.15
CA LEU A 188 10.64 -6.00 0.69
C LEU A 188 10.07 -7.40 0.36
N SER A 189 10.50 -8.44 1.09
CA SER A 189 9.96 -9.81 0.98
C SER A 189 8.45 -9.87 1.07
N ASP A 190 7.90 -9.19 2.08
CA ASP A 190 6.50 -9.28 2.48
C ASP A 190 5.65 -8.43 1.55
N VAL A 191 6.14 -7.23 1.19
CA VAL A 191 5.54 -6.38 0.17
C VAL A 191 5.50 -7.10 -1.18
N GLN A 192 6.59 -7.72 -1.63
CA GLN A 192 6.60 -8.40 -2.92
C GLN A 192 5.62 -9.58 -2.92
N THR A 193 5.65 -10.40 -1.86
CA THR A 193 4.72 -11.52 -1.68
C THR A 193 3.26 -11.07 -1.75
N ALA A 194 2.92 -9.92 -1.14
CA ALA A 194 1.59 -9.32 -1.26
C ALA A 194 1.29 -8.80 -2.67
N THR A 195 2.25 -8.19 -3.37
CA THR A 195 2.06 -7.67 -4.74
C THR A 195 1.95 -8.74 -5.83
N LEU A 196 2.29 -10.01 -5.55
CA LEU A 196 1.91 -11.14 -6.41
C LEU A 196 0.38 -11.32 -6.52
N ALA A 197 -0.40 -10.69 -5.64
CA ALA A 197 -1.84 -10.47 -5.76
C ALA A 197 -2.63 -11.70 -6.21
N ASN A 198 -3.36 -11.62 -7.33
CA ASN A 198 -4.22 -12.70 -7.83
C ASN A 198 -3.44 -13.96 -8.27
N ILE A 199 -2.13 -13.86 -8.55
CA ILE A 199 -1.29 -15.03 -8.87
C ILE A 199 -0.98 -15.79 -7.58
N ALA A 200 -0.59 -15.09 -6.50
CA ALA A 200 -0.47 -15.71 -5.19
C ALA A 200 -1.80 -16.30 -4.70
N SER A 201 -2.93 -15.59 -4.89
CA SER A 201 -4.26 -16.14 -4.59
C SER A 201 -4.56 -17.41 -5.39
N SER A 202 -4.18 -17.47 -6.67
CA SER A 202 -4.38 -18.63 -7.54
C SER A 202 -3.58 -19.86 -7.06
N VAL A 203 -2.34 -19.67 -6.60
CA VAL A 203 -1.52 -20.72 -5.96
C VAL A 203 -2.15 -21.17 -4.64
N LEU A 204 -2.56 -20.24 -3.79
CA LEU A 204 -3.20 -20.53 -2.48
C LEU A 204 -4.52 -21.29 -2.61
N ILE A 205 -5.35 -20.96 -3.62
CA ILE A 205 -6.65 -21.62 -3.87
C ILE A 205 -6.46 -22.99 -4.53
N SER A 206 -5.56 -23.10 -5.52
CA SER A 206 -5.41 -24.34 -6.30
C SER A 206 -4.48 -25.38 -5.67
N GLY A 207 -3.61 -24.96 -4.74
CA GLY A 207 -2.54 -25.79 -4.17
C GLY A 207 -1.46 -26.20 -5.19
N LYS A 208 -1.42 -25.57 -6.37
CA LYS A 208 -0.51 -25.92 -7.49
C LYS A 208 0.48 -24.78 -7.75
N PRO A 209 1.66 -25.06 -8.33
CA PRO A 209 2.53 -24.03 -8.89
C PRO A 209 1.81 -23.15 -9.89
N ASP A 210 2.27 -21.92 -10.06
CA ASP A 210 1.72 -20.99 -11.03
C ASP A 210 2.06 -21.39 -12.49
N GLY A 211 1.47 -20.68 -13.44
CA GLY A 211 1.62 -20.96 -14.87
C GLY A 211 2.94 -20.49 -15.48
N GLY A 212 3.88 -19.95 -14.71
CA GLY A 212 5.12 -19.35 -15.18
C GLY A 212 4.91 -18.05 -15.98
N ARG A 213 5.85 -17.78 -16.90
CA ARG A 213 5.88 -16.58 -17.75
C ARG A 213 4.78 -16.56 -18.82
N TRP A 214 4.35 -15.36 -19.19
CA TRP A 214 3.31 -15.14 -20.22
C TRP A 214 3.66 -14.02 -21.23
N GLY A 215 4.84 -13.41 -21.16
CA GLY A 215 5.19 -12.24 -21.97
C GLY A 215 4.26 -11.07 -21.64
N THR A 216 3.57 -10.55 -22.64
CA THR A 216 2.51 -9.53 -22.47
C THR A 216 1.11 -10.09 -22.26
N ALA A 217 0.93 -11.41 -22.25
CA ALA A 217 -0.39 -12.04 -22.22
C ALA A 217 -0.96 -12.21 -20.80
N HIS A 218 -2.27 -12.03 -20.65
CA HIS A 218 -2.97 -12.40 -19.42
C HIS A 218 -3.16 -13.93 -19.35
N PRO A 219 -2.93 -14.58 -18.19
CA PRO A 219 -3.07 -16.04 -18.07
C PRO A 219 -4.50 -16.52 -18.34
N SER A 220 -5.50 -15.81 -17.79
CA SER A 220 -6.89 -16.28 -17.70
C SER A 220 -7.88 -15.57 -18.64
N ILE A 221 -7.41 -14.64 -19.48
CA ILE A 221 -8.28 -13.80 -20.34
C ILE A 221 -7.69 -13.77 -21.75
N VAL A 222 -8.50 -14.07 -22.76
CA VAL A 222 -8.06 -14.12 -24.16
C VAL A 222 -9.11 -13.46 -25.06
N PRO A 223 -8.73 -12.60 -26.02
CA PRO A 223 -7.38 -12.05 -26.22
C PRO A 223 -7.09 -10.92 -25.21
N TYR A 224 -5.95 -10.97 -24.52
CA TYR A 224 -5.46 -9.86 -23.71
C TYR A 224 -3.93 -9.89 -23.73
N ARG A 225 -3.31 -9.23 -24.72
CA ARG A 225 -1.86 -9.24 -24.94
C ARG A 225 -1.40 -8.14 -25.90
N GLY A 226 -0.08 -8.00 -26.03
CA GLY A 226 0.56 -7.32 -27.15
C GLY A 226 0.57 -8.18 -28.41
N PHE A 227 0.26 -7.54 -29.53
CA PHE A 227 0.26 -8.11 -30.88
C PHE A 227 1.14 -7.26 -31.80
N LYS A 228 1.94 -7.90 -32.66
CA LYS A 228 2.75 -7.19 -33.66
C LYS A 228 1.86 -6.48 -34.70
N THR A 229 2.29 -5.30 -35.11
CA THR A 229 1.73 -4.53 -36.24
C THR A 229 2.72 -4.57 -37.42
N ALA A 230 2.52 -3.75 -38.46
CA ALA A 230 3.47 -3.63 -39.56
C ALA A 230 4.78 -2.90 -39.18
N ASP A 231 4.77 -2.10 -38.10
CA ASP A 231 5.89 -1.21 -37.71
C ASP A 231 6.23 -1.22 -36.20
N GLY A 232 5.46 -1.94 -35.37
CA GLY A 232 5.63 -1.97 -33.92
C GLY A 232 4.72 -3.00 -33.23
N ASP A 233 4.12 -2.60 -32.11
CA ASP A 233 3.27 -3.46 -31.27
C ASP A 233 2.07 -2.69 -30.73
N ILE A 234 0.90 -3.35 -30.69
CA ILE A 234 -0.33 -2.84 -30.09
C ILE A 234 -0.83 -3.80 -28.99
N MET A 235 -1.09 -3.25 -27.81
CA MET A 235 -1.76 -3.93 -26.70
C MET A 235 -3.27 -3.88 -26.93
N ILE A 236 -3.94 -5.04 -26.87
CA ILE A 236 -5.40 -5.16 -27.06
C ILE A 236 -6.01 -5.95 -25.90
N GLY A 237 -7.01 -5.37 -25.21
CA GLY A 237 -7.65 -5.94 -24.02
C GLY A 237 -9.10 -6.40 -24.25
N GLY A 238 -9.29 -7.61 -24.77
CA GLY A 238 -10.58 -8.28 -24.93
C GLY A 238 -11.14 -8.84 -23.62
N GLY A 239 -11.28 -8.01 -22.59
CA GLY A 239 -11.54 -8.40 -21.19
C GLY A 239 -12.85 -9.15 -20.90
N ASN A 240 -13.77 -9.27 -21.86
CA ASN A 240 -15.01 -10.05 -21.78
C ASN A 240 -15.58 -10.27 -23.19
N ASP A 241 -16.65 -11.06 -23.31
CA ASP A 241 -17.23 -11.46 -24.60
C ASP A 241 -17.75 -10.26 -25.44
N ARG A 242 -18.23 -9.18 -24.79
CA ARG A 242 -18.61 -7.92 -25.46
C ARG A 242 -17.39 -7.23 -26.10
N LEU A 243 -16.28 -7.15 -25.36
CA LEU A 243 -15.02 -6.56 -25.85
C LEU A 243 -14.38 -7.43 -26.94
N PHE A 244 -14.45 -8.76 -26.81
CA PHE A 244 -14.05 -9.68 -27.88
C PHE A 244 -14.87 -9.45 -29.16
N GLY A 245 -16.20 -9.25 -29.03
CA GLY A 245 -17.05 -8.93 -30.18
C GLY A 245 -16.64 -7.65 -30.93
N ILE A 246 -16.24 -6.60 -30.20
CA ILE A 246 -15.72 -5.36 -30.80
C ILE A 246 -14.40 -5.59 -31.54
N ILE A 247 -13.51 -6.44 -31.01
CA ILE A 247 -12.28 -6.85 -31.70
C ILE A 247 -12.62 -7.58 -33.01
N CYS A 248 -13.54 -8.54 -32.98
CA CYS A 248 -13.98 -9.26 -34.18
C CYS A 248 -14.52 -8.31 -35.26
N ASP A 249 -15.36 -7.34 -34.90
CA ASP A 249 -15.90 -6.37 -35.86
C ASP A 249 -14.81 -5.43 -36.41
N LYS A 250 -13.92 -4.90 -35.55
CA LYS A 250 -12.83 -3.98 -35.98
C LYS A 250 -11.73 -4.67 -36.81
N LEU A 251 -11.55 -5.99 -36.66
CA LEU A 251 -10.69 -6.80 -37.54
C LEU A 251 -11.39 -7.22 -38.86
N ASN A 252 -12.65 -6.85 -39.06
CA ASN A 252 -13.51 -7.32 -40.17
C ASN A 252 -13.67 -8.86 -40.19
N LYS A 253 -13.86 -9.44 -39.01
CA LYS A 253 -14.06 -10.88 -38.73
C LYS A 253 -15.31 -11.15 -37.87
N PRO A 254 -16.49 -10.61 -38.23
CA PRO A 254 -17.70 -10.73 -37.40
C PRO A 254 -18.09 -12.18 -37.11
N GLU A 255 -17.72 -13.13 -37.97
CA GLU A 255 -18.00 -14.56 -37.85
C GLU A 255 -17.32 -15.22 -36.63
N TRP A 256 -16.19 -14.69 -36.16
CA TRP A 256 -15.47 -15.22 -34.99
C TRP A 256 -16.28 -15.11 -33.69
N LYS A 257 -17.22 -14.15 -33.59
CA LYS A 257 -18.14 -14.01 -32.45
C LYS A 257 -19.01 -15.25 -32.22
N THR A 258 -19.35 -15.94 -33.30
CA THR A 258 -20.23 -17.11 -33.32
C THR A 258 -19.50 -18.44 -33.52
N ASP A 259 -18.17 -18.40 -33.66
CA ASP A 259 -17.36 -19.61 -33.73
C ASP A 259 -17.38 -20.34 -32.39
N LYS A 260 -17.70 -21.63 -32.41
CA LYS A 260 -17.77 -22.47 -31.21
C LYS A 260 -16.45 -22.52 -30.43
N ARG A 261 -15.32 -22.22 -31.08
CA ARG A 261 -13.98 -22.14 -30.46
C ARG A 261 -13.74 -20.84 -29.70
N PHE A 262 -14.53 -19.79 -29.94
CA PHE A 262 -14.26 -18.44 -29.42
C PHE A 262 -15.43 -17.75 -28.71
N VAL A 263 -16.62 -18.37 -28.69
CA VAL A 263 -17.88 -17.78 -28.20
C VAL A 263 -17.82 -17.26 -26.75
N SER A 264 -17.05 -17.89 -25.85
CA SER A 264 -16.86 -17.43 -24.47
C SER A 264 -15.39 -17.50 -24.03
N ASN A 265 -15.03 -16.73 -23.00
CA ASN A 265 -13.63 -16.60 -22.55
C ASN A 265 -12.96 -17.95 -22.24
N ASN A 266 -13.65 -18.89 -21.60
CA ASN A 266 -13.07 -20.19 -21.23
C ASN A 266 -12.64 -20.98 -22.47
N VAL A 267 -13.48 -21.02 -23.51
CA VAL A 267 -13.16 -21.70 -24.77
C VAL A 267 -12.09 -20.93 -25.56
N ARG A 268 -12.02 -19.59 -25.45
CA ARG A 268 -10.90 -18.78 -25.96
C ARG A 268 -9.57 -19.06 -25.24
N VAL A 269 -9.59 -19.37 -23.95
CA VAL A 269 -8.39 -19.79 -23.19
C VAL A 269 -7.91 -21.16 -23.67
N GLU A 270 -8.81 -22.12 -23.88
CA GLU A 270 -8.49 -23.43 -24.48
C GLU A 270 -7.90 -23.28 -25.90
N ASN A 271 -8.49 -22.41 -26.73
CA ASN A 271 -8.10 -22.19 -28.12
C ASN A 271 -7.09 -21.04 -28.30
N ARG A 272 -6.41 -20.60 -27.24
CA ARG A 272 -5.67 -19.31 -27.21
C ARG A 272 -4.59 -19.19 -28.28
N VAL A 273 -3.85 -20.27 -28.55
CA VAL A 273 -2.77 -20.29 -29.55
C VAL A 273 -3.31 -20.05 -30.96
N LEU A 274 -4.48 -20.61 -31.28
CA LEU A 274 -5.14 -20.41 -32.57
C LEU A 274 -5.67 -18.98 -32.70
N LEU A 275 -6.41 -18.51 -31.68
CA LEU A 275 -7.04 -17.18 -31.74
C LEU A 275 -6.03 -16.04 -31.75
N GLU A 276 -5.00 -16.10 -30.90
CA GLU A 276 -3.96 -15.07 -30.86
C GLU A 276 -3.17 -15.01 -32.17
N ALA A 277 -2.87 -16.16 -32.79
CA ALA A 277 -2.22 -16.21 -34.11
C ALA A 277 -3.13 -15.66 -35.23
N MET A 278 -4.44 -15.93 -35.17
CA MET A 278 -5.41 -15.37 -36.13
C MET A 278 -5.56 -13.84 -35.98
N ILE A 279 -5.57 -13.32 -34.76
CA ILE A 279 -5.56 -11.88 -34.49
C ILE A 279 -4.26 -11.24 -34.99
N GLU A 280 -3.10 -11.82 -34.67
CA GLU A 280 -1.81 -11.23 -35.07
C GLU A 280 -1.59 -11.26 -36.59
N ALA A 281 -2.13 -12.26 -37.29
CA ALA A 281 -2.13 -12.33 -38.74
C ALA A 281 -2.95 -11.20 -39.38
N GLU A 282 -3.94 -10.64 -38.68
CA GLU A 282 -4.65 -9.43 -39.11
C GLU A 282 -3.92 -8.15 -38.66
N THR A 283 -3.45 -8.05 -37.40
CA THR A 283 -2.77 -6.82 -36.92
C THR A 283 -1.49 -6.49 -37.67
N LYS A 284 -0.73 -7.49 -38.14
CA LYS A 284 0.47 -7.28 -38.98
C LYS A 284 0.21 -6.60 -40.33
N LYS A 285 -1.04 -6.44 -40.77
CA LYS A 285 -1.40 -5.87 -42.09
C LYS A 285 -1.42 -4.34 -42.14
N GLN A 286 -1.42 -3.66 -40.99
CA GLN A 286 -1.49 -2.20 -40.90
C GLN A 286 -0.48 -1.68 -39.87
N THR A 287 -0.11 -0.40 -39.97
CA THR A 287 0.77 0.26 -38.99
C THR A 287 0.10 0.39 -37.64
N THR A 288 0.90 0.64 -36.60
CA THR A 288 0.42 0.87 -35.25
C THR A 288 -0.57 2.02 -35.22
N GLN A 289 -0.24 3.16 -35.85
CA GLN A 289 -1.14 4.31 -35.93
C GLN A 289 -2.47 3.97 -36.63
N GLN A 290 -2.44 3.26 -37.77
CA GLN A 290 -3.65 2.83 -38.46
C GLN A 290 -4.57 1.98 -37.58
N TRP A 291 -4.02 1.16 -36.67
CA TRP A 291 -4.84 0.47 -35.68
C TRP A 291 -5.35 1.37 -34.55
N LEU A 292 -4.60 2.39 -34.12
CA LEU A 292 -5.11 3.37 -33.16
C LEU A 292 -6.30 4.14 -33.74
N ASP A 293 -6.21 4.54 -35.02
CA ASP A 293 -7.27 5.22 -35.77
C ASP A 293 -8.50 4.30 -35.95
N VAL A 294 -8.28 3.03 -36.34
CA VAL A 294 -9.36 2.03 -36.49
C VAL A 294 -10.03 1.72 -35.16
N LEU A 295 -9.29 1.65 -34.05
CA LEU A 295 -9.84 1.35 -32.73
C LEU A 295 -10.39 2.58 -32.00
N GLN A 296 -10.22 3.79 -32.54
CA GLN A 296 -10.79 5.01 -31.98
C GLN A 296 -12.31 4.90 -31.76
N ASP A 297 -12.76 5.47 -30.64
CA ASP A 297 -14.15 5.56 -30.17
C ASP A 297 -14.91 4.21 -30.11
N SER A 298 -14.18 3.08 -30.13
CA SER A 298 -14.74 1.72 -30.12
C SER A 298 -15.25 1.24 -28.76
N GLY A 299 -14.85 1.91 -27.67
CA GLY A 299 -15.09 1.43 -26.29
C GLY A 299 -14.27 0.20 -25.90
N LEU A 300 -13.23 -0.14 -26.67
CA LEU A 300 -12.25 -1.19 -26.39
C LEU A 300 -11.03 -0.61 -25.63
N PRO A 301 -10.44 -1.33 -24.67
CA PRO A 301 -9.10 -1.00 -24.15
C PRO A 301 -8.00 -1.39 -25.16
N TYR A 302 -7.24 -0.40 -25.63
CA TYR A 302 -6.06 -0.60 -26.50
C TYR A 302 -5.00 0.48 -26.25
N ALA A 303 -3.74 0.20 -26.60
CA ALA A 303 -2.63 1.16 -26.53
C ALA A 303 -1.44 0.72 -27.41
N PRO A 304 -0.62 1.64 -27.97
CA PRO A 304 0.67 1.29 -28.54
C PRO A 304 1.68 0.93 -27.43
N ILE A 305 2.65 0.05 -27.70
CA ILE A 305 3.74 -0.23 -26.76
C ILE A 305 4.89 0.76 -27.02
N ASN A 306 4.86 1.88 -26.31
CA ASN A 306 5.81 2.98 -26.45
C ASN A 306 7.12 2.75 -25.67
N ASP A 307 8.21 3.39 -26.13
CA ASP A 307 9.40 3.60 -25.29
C ASP A 307 9.19 4.71 -24.25
N VAL A 308 10.16 4.88 -23.34
CA VAL A 308 10.08 5.84 -22.22
C VAL A 308 10.14 7.30 -22.68
N LYS A 309 10.94 7.65 -23.70
CA LYS A 309 11.02 9.02 -24.23
C LYS A 309 9.70 9.38 -24.89
N THR A 310 9.21 8.53 -25.77
CA THR A 310 7.89 8.67 -26.40
C THR A 310 6.80 8.82 -25.34
N THR A 311 6.82 8.01 -24.28
CA THR A 311 5.86 8.08 -23.16
C THR A 311 5.89 9.43 -22.41
N LEU A 312 7.06 10.03 -22.22
CA LEU A 312 7.20 11.35 -21.61
C LEU A 312 6.76 12.49 -22.54
N GLU A 313 6.92 12.31 -23.86
CA GLU A 313 6.60 13.29 -24.89
C GLU A 313 5.13 13.24 -25.38
N LEU A 314 4.36 12.19 -25.00
CA LEU A 314 2.92 12.09 -25.30
C LEU A 314 2.15 13.36 -24.91
N GLU A 315 1.22 13.78 -25.78
CA GLU A 315 0.29 14.88 -25.51
C GLU A 315 -0.43 14.70 -24.17
N HIS A 316 -0.87 13.48 -23.85
CA HIS A 316 -1.49 13.18 -22.56
C HIS A 316 -0.52 13.41 -21.39
N SER A 317 0.74 12.96 -21.47
CA SER A 317 1.74 13.18 -20.41
C SER A 317 2.05 14.66 -20.20
N GLN A 318 2.09 15.45 -21.28
CA GLN A 318 2.28 16.89 -21.24
C GLN A 318 1.05 17.62 -20.66
N ALA A 319 -0.16 17.33 -21.15
CA ALA A 319 -1.41 17.89 -20.65
C ALA A 319 -1.72 17.51 -19.19
N ARG A 320 -1.18 16.39 -18.72
CA ARG A 320 -1.24 15.95 -17.31
C ARG A 320 -0.14 16.55 -16.43
N GLY A 321 0.80 17.31 -16.98
CA GLY A 321 1.94 17.87 -16.26
C GLY A 321 2.72 16.77 -15.53
N MET A 322 3.26 15.81 -16.30
CA MET A 322 4.06 14.69 -15.78
C MET A 322 5.58 14.90 -15.93
N VAL A 323 6.00 15.96 -16.61
CA VAL A 323 7.37 16.49 -16.58
C VAL A 323 7.34 17.90 -16.00
N THR A 324 8.28 18.23 -15.13
CA THR A 324 8.45 19.56 -14.54
C THR A 324 9.92 19.98 -14.61
N GLU A 325 10.16 21.21 -15.02
CA GLU A 325 11.49 21.86 -14.99
C GLU A 325 11.70 22.50 -13.61
N VAL A 326 12.91 22.36 -13.04
CA VAL A 326 13.32 23.02 -11.78
C VAL A 326 14.77 23.50 -11.88
N GLU A 327 15.09 24.60 -11.20
CA GLU A 327 16.46 25.09 -11.10
C GLU A 327 17.26 24.31 -10.05
N HIS A 328 18.38 23.71 -10.47
CA HIS A 328 19.30 22.95 -9.63
C HIS A 328 20.63 23.70 -9.47
N GLU A 329 21.04 23.93 -8.21
CA GLU A 329 22.22 24.69 -7.75
C GLU A 329 23.45 24.62 -8.67
N THR A 330 23.82 23.41 -9.10
CA THR A 330 25.03 23.16 -9.90
C THR A 330 24.74 22.71 -11.34
N CYS A 331 23.48 22.50 -11.74
CA CYS A 331 23.10 21.99 -13.06
C CYS A 331 22.22 22.96 -13.88
N GLY A 332 21.72 24.05 -13.29
CA GLY A 332 20.71 24.91 -13.90
C GLY A 332 19.37 24.18 -14.05
N THR A 333 18.60 24.50 -15.08
CA THR A 333 17.27 23.91 -15.34
C THR A 333 17.37 22.41 -15.63
N VAL A 334 16.81 21.58 -14.76
CA VAL A 334 16.73 20.12 -14.93
C VAL A 334 15.28 19.63 -15.02
N LYS A 335 15.02 18.58 -15.81
CA LYS A 335 13.70 17.97 -15.99
C LYS A 335 13.51 16.79 -15.05
N LEU A 336 12.42 16.80 -14.29
CA LEU A 336 12.04 15.75 -13.34
C LEU A 336 10.64 15.21 -13.67
N VAL A 337 10.41 13.93 -13.33
CA VAL A 337 9.07 13.34 -13.37
C VAL A 337 8.23 13.88 -12.21
N SER A 338 7.10 14.51 -12.55
CA SER A 338 6.20 15.16 -11.60
C SER A 338 5.43 14.14 -10.75
N PRO A 339 4.96 14.49 -9.54
CA PRO A 339 4.17 13.55 -8.76
C PRO A 339 2.82 13.24 -9.45
N PRO A 340 2.33 11.99 -9.40
CA PRO A 340 1.23 11.51 -10.24
C PRO A 340 -0.16 11.91 -9.75
N VAL A 341 -0.38 11.95 -8.43
CA VAL A 341 -1.65 12.36 -7.83
C VAL A 341 -1.86 13.86 -8.05
N LYS A 342 -2.98 14.25 -8.65
CA LYS A 342 -3.37 15.65 -8.80
C LYS A 342 -4.53 15.94 -7.84
N TYR A 343 -4.43 17.05 -7.11
CA TYR A 343 -5.38 17.45 -6.07
C TYR A 343 -6.29 18.56 -6.59
N SER A 344 -7.52 18.65 -6.06
CA SER A 344 -8.45 19.75 -6.37
C SER A 344 -7.96 21.11 -5.88
N ASN A 345 -7.12 21.13 -4.83
CA ASN A 345 -6.28 22.27 -4.47
C ASN A 345 -4.88 22.09 -5.12
N PRO A 346 -4.48 22.94 -6.09
CA PRO A 346 -3.18 22.81 -6.76
C PRO A 346 -1.99 23.01 -5.79
N ASP A 347 -2.14 23.86 -4.76
CA ASP A 347 -1.09 24.17 -3.78
C ASP A 347 -0.65 22.97 -2.93
N MET A 348 -1.35 21.82 -3.05
CA MET A 348 -0.94 20.57 -2.42
C MET A 348 0.17 19.83 -3.21
N LEU A 349 0.47 20.25 -4.44
CA LEU A 349 1.31 19.53 -5.40
C LEU A 349 2.47 20.37 -5.95
N GLU A 350 3.50 20.58 -5.13
CA GLU A 350 4.65 21.40 -5.50
C GLU A 350 5.99 20.65 -5.40
N ILE A 351 6.86 20.83 -6.40
CA ILE A 351 8.29 20.52 -6.30
C ILE A 351 8.97 21.78 -5.76
N ARG A 352 8.91 21.96 -4.43
CA ARG A 352 9.36 23.16 -3.71
C ARG A 352 10.86 23.43 -3.83
N THR A 353 11.65 22.38 -3.99
CA THR A 353 13.09 22.47 -4.23
C THR A 353 13.52 21.37 -5.19
N ALA A 354 14.54 21.67 -6.00
CA ALA A 354 15.31 20.64 -6.68
C ALA A 354 15.91 19.63 -5.66
N PRO A 355 16.37 18.45 -6.13
CA PRO A 355 17.21 17.57 -5.34
C PRO A 355 18.45 18.31 -4.83
N PRO A 356 18.92 18.05 -3.59
CA PRO A 356 20.01 18.83 -3.01
C PRO A 356 21.39 18.31 -3.43
N THR A 357 22.36 19.22 -3.62
CA THR A 357 23.77 18.84 -3.69
C THR A 357 24.25 18.32 -2.33
N LEU A 358 25.35 17.56 -2.29
CA LEU A 358 25.79 16.89 -1.07
C LEU A 358 26.11 17.90 0.05
N GLY A 359 25.33 17.83 1.13
CA GLY A 359 25.56 18.65 2.32
C GLY A 359 25.11 20.11 2.21
N GLN A 360 24.45 20.51 1.12
CA GLN A 360 24.03 21.88 0.82
C GLN A 360 23.32 22.61 1.98
N HIS A 361 22.61 21.87 2.83
CA HIS A 361 21.79 22.42 3.92
C HIS A 361 22.37 22.16 5.32
N THR A 362 23.65 21.75 5.41
CA THR A 362 24.32 21.37 6.66
C THR A 362 24.31 22.52 7.67
N ASP A 363 24.90 23.66 7.32
CA ASP A 363 24.97 24.85 8.19
C ASP A 363 23.57 25.40 8.49
N GLU A 364 22.67 25.36 7.50
CA GLU A 364 21.30 25.85 7.65
C GLU A 364 20.54 25.08 8.73
N VAL A 365 20.58 23.74 8.71
CA VAL A 365 19.85 22.91 9.69
C VAL A 365 20.52 22.97 11.08
N LEU A 366 21.86 22.95 11.14
CA LEU A 366 22.57 23.05 12.42
C LEU A 366 22.28 24.39 13.13
N ALA A 367 22.20 25.49 12.38
CA ALA A 367 21.86 26.80 12.93
C ALA A 367 20.36 26.95 13.24
N SER A 368 19.47 26.61 12.28
CA SER A 368 18.03 26.92 12.39
C SER A 368 17.22 25.93 13.24
N ILE A 369 17.57 24.64 13.23
CA ILE A 369 16.82 23.59 13.95
C ILE A 369 17.51 23.22 15.27
N LEU A 370 18.85 23.23 15.30
CA LEU A 370 19.63 22.88 16.50
C LEU A 370 20.22 24.08 17.25
N GLY A 371 20.04 25.31 16.74
CA GLY A 371 20.47 26.54 17.41
C GLY A 371 22.00 26.73 17.51
N LYS A 372 22.79 25.97 16.75
CA LYS A 372 24.25 25.96 16.90
C LYS A 372 24.89 27.23 16.36
N SER A 373 25.92 27.72 17.06
CA SER A 373 26.66 28.90 16.66
C SER A 373 27.55 28.65 15.43
N LYS A 374 28.03 29.71 14.77
CA LYS A 374 28.97 29.58 13.63
C LYS A 374 30.28 28.93 14.05
N GLU A 375 30.71 29.19 15.29
CA GLU A 375 31.91 28.67 15.91
C GLU A 375 31.76 27.16 16.21
N GLU A 376 30.60 26.73 16.73
CA GLU A 376 30.27 25.31 16.90
C GLU A 376 30.22 24.56 15.55
N ILE A 377 29.57 25.15 14.54
CA ILE A 377 29.52 24.56 13.19
C ILE A 377 30.91 24.48 12.56
N HIS A 378 31.77 25.49 12.78
CA HIS A 378 33.16 25.48 12.32
C HIS A 378 34.03 24.43 13.03
N ALA A 379 33.81 24.19 14.34
CA ALA A 379 34.45 23.10 15.06
C ALA A 379 34.01 21.72 14.52
N LEU A 380 32.70 21.50 14.35
CA LEU A 380 32.14 20.25 13.80
C LEU A 380 32.65 19.95 12.38
N LYS A 381 32.87 21.00 11.56
CA LYS A 381 33.53 20.91 10.25
C LYS A 381 34.99 20.52 10.37
N SER A 382 35.74 21.18 11.26
CA SER A 382 37.18 20.95 11.47
C SER A 382 37.48 19.54 12.00
N ASP A 383 36.62 19.02 12.89
CA ASP A 383 36.73 17.67 13.45
C ASP A 383 36.25 16.57 12.48
N GLY A 384 35.77 16.92 11.29
CA GLY A 384 35.21 15.97 10.32
C GLY A 384 33.93 15.27 10.79
N VAL A 385 33.18 15.90 11.70
CA VAL A 385 31.84 15.43 12.12
C VAL A 385 30.83 15.76 11.03
N VAL A 386 30.95 16.92 10.40
CA VAL A 386 30.14 17.33 9.24
C VAL A 386 30.98 17.78 8.04
N ILE A 387 30.35 17.80 6.87
CA ILE A 387 30.99 18.19 5.60
C ILE A 387 31.43 19.66 5.58
N ILE A 388 32.64 19.90 5.05
CA ILE A 388 33.18 21.24 4.82
C ILE A 388 32.69 21.75 3.45
N PHE A 389 31.49 22.31 3.41
CA PHE A 389 30.99 23.00 2.21
C PHE A 389 31.79 24.30 1.96
N GLN A 390 32.42 24.42 0.79
CA GLN A 390 33.24 25.60 0.40
C GLN A 390 32.43 26.66 -0.36
N SER A 391 31.37 27.19 0.26
CA SER A 391 30.76 28.44 -0.21
C SER A 391 31.74 29.61 0.02
N GLN A 392 32.44 30.07 -1.02
CA GLN A 392 33.45 31.12 -0.87
C GLN A 392 32.85 32.51 -0.60
N THR A 393 32.89 32.95 0.66
CA THR A 393 32.77 34.36 1.03
C THR A 393 33.84 34.78 2.06
N ALA A 394 35.12 34.58 1.72
CA ALA A 394 36.25 35.18 2.45
C ALA A 394 37.50 35.30 1.55
N ALA A 395 38.37 36.26 1.86
CA ALA A 395 39.50 36.65 1.03
C ALA A 395 40.63 35.60 0.91
N THR A 396 41.43 35.78 -0.15
CA THR A 396 42.69 35.09 -0.44
C THR A 396 43.60 34.83 0.77
N ASN A 397 44.14 33.61 0.86
CA ASN A 397 45.50 33.40 1.37
C ASN A 397 46.13 32.14 0.76
N ASN A 398 47.36 32.27 0.26
CA ASN A 398 48.10 31.15 -0.34
C ASN A 398 48.74 30.29 0.76
N GLY A 399 48.57 28.96 0.70
CA GLY A 399 49.04 28.06 1.76
C GLY A 399 49.30 26.61 1.33
N ASN A 400 50.53 26.34 0.88
CA ASN A 400 51.18 25.02 0.78
C ASN A 400 50.73 24.05 -0.35
N ARG A 401 51.61 23.08 -0.61
CA ARG A 401 51.59 22.08 -1.70
C ARG A 401 51.75 20.67 -1.11
N LEU A 402 51.61 19.66 -2.00
CA LEU A 402 51.98 18.24 -1.83
C LEU A 402 50.98 17.44 -0.97
N LEU A 403 50.78 16.13 -1.18
CA LEU A 403 51.55 15.17 -1.99
C LEU A 403 50.72 14.55 -3.13
N SER A 404 51.39 14.24 -4.23
CA SER A 404 50.90 13.36 -5.29
C SER A 404 51.28 11.90 -4.99
N LEU A 405 50.33 10.97 -5.16
CA LEU A 405 50.60 9.53 -5.28
C LEU A 405 50.00 9.02 -6.61
N PRO A 406 50.64 8.06 -7.30
CA PRO A 406 50.21 7.60 -8.62
C PRO A 406 48.93 6.74 -8.56
N VAL A 407 48.18 6.74 -9.66
CA VAL A 407 46.86 6.07 -9.78
C VAL A 407 47.00 4.56 -10.02
N ASP A 408 48.18 4.11 -10.47
CA ASP A 408 48.41 2.81 -11.11
C ASP A 408 48.65 1.63 -10.15
N LEU A 409 48.16 1.71 -8.90
CA LEU A 409 48.31 0.66 -7.88
C LEU A 409 47.02 0.36 -7.08
N LEU A 410 45.86 0.77 -7.60
CA LEU A 410 44.55 0.62 -6.93
C LEU A 410 43.47 -0.01 -7.84
N LEU A 411 43.87 -0.66 -8.94
CA LEU A 411 42.96 -1.16 -9.98
C LEU A 411 42.96 -2.70 -10.20
N GLU A 412 43.80 -3.48 -9.52
CA GLU A 412 43.88 -4.95 -9.72
C GLU A 412 43.60 -5.81 -8.47
N ILE A 413 43.22 -5.21 -7.33
CA ILE A 413 42.81 -5.97 -6.13
C ILE A 413 41.58 -5.34 -5.49
N LEU A 414 40.38 -5.68 -5.99
CA LEU A 414 39.13 -5.79 -5.20
C LEU A 414 37.94 -6.42 -5.94
N GLU A 415 38.17 -7.35 -6.87
CA GLU A 415 37.09 -8.23 -7.37
C GLU A 415 36.79 -9.36 -6.37
N PHE A 416 35.77 -9.18 -5.50
CA PHE A 416 34.74 -10.18 -5.14
C PHE A 416 33.82 -9.66 -4.01
N ALA A 417 32.56 -10.13 -4.01
CA ALA A 417 31.47 -9.82 -3.07
C ALA A 417 30.86 -8.40 -3.12
N GLY A 418 29.52 -8.32 -2.97
CA GLY A 418 28.72 -7.08 -2.98
C GLY A 418 28.54 -6.45 -1.58
N PRO A 419 27.46 -5.68 -1.30
CA PRO A 419 26.08 -5.87 -1.81
C PRO A 419 25.40 -4.60 -2.39
N LEU A 420 24.11 -4.71 -2.78
CA LEU A 420 23.20 -3.63 -3.41
C LEU A 420 21.14 -1.94 -1.98
N MET A 421 20.80 -1.88 -0.63
CA MET A 421 20.53 -0.63 0.11
C MET A 421 21.86 0.15 0.21
N MET A 422 22.03 1.35 -0.36
CA MET A 422 21.32 2.61 -0.09
C MET A 422 21.33 2.92 1.40
N TYR A 423 22.21 3.81 1.85
CA TYR A 423 22.34 4.16 3.28
C TYR A 423 21.91 5.60 3.58
N ASN A 424 20.74 5.81 4.20
CA ASN A 424 20.37 7.10 4.78
C ASN A 424 19.58 6.93 6.07
N VAL A 425 19.70 7.91 6.97
CA VAL A 425 18.62 8.23 7.92
C VAL A 425 17.88 9.44 7.37
N ILE A 426 16.55 9.41 7.36
CA ILE A 426 15.69 10.52 6.98
C ILE A 426 14.87 10.95 8.19
N LEU A 427 14.98 12.21 8.58
CA LEU A 427 14.22 12.83 9.67
C LEU A 427 13.26 13.87 9.09
N THR A 428 12.06 13.99 9.67
CA THR A 428 11.08 15.02 9.24
C THR A 428 10.67 15.90 10.41
N CYS A 429 10.83 17.21 10.27
CA CYS A 429 10.56 18.18 11.33
C CYS A 429 9.13 18.77 11.28
N LYS A 430 8.72 19.38 12.40
CA LYS A 430 7.34 19.79 12.68
C LYS A 430 6.79 20.84 11.72
N THR A 431 5.98 20.42 10.75
CA THR A 431 5.11 21.33 9.96
C THR A 431 3.64 20.91 9.93
N LEU A 432 3.31 19.64 10.24
CA LEU A 432 1.93 19.12 10.13
C LEU A 432 1.02 19.42 11.35
N GLY A 433 1.55 20.00 12.42
CA GLY A 433 0.84 20.17 13.70
C GLY A 433 -0.15 21.34 13.82
N ARG A 434 -0.48 22.08 12.75
CA ARG A 434 -1.31 23.32 12.82
C ARG A 434 -2.57 23.37 11.96
N PHE A 435 -2.92 22.32 11.22
CA PHE A 435 -4.09 22.32 10.32
C PHE A 435 -5.25 21.37 10.72
N VAL A 436 -5.15 20.68 11.87
CA VAL A 436 -6.12 19.63 12.26
C VAL A 436 -6.91 19.96 13.54
N CYS A 437 -6.51 20.97 14.31
CA CYS A 437 -7.14 21.30 15.60
C CYS A 437 -7.49 22.80 15.77
N SER A 438 -8.45 23.29 14.98
CA SER A 438 -9.36 24.39 15.42
C SER A 438 -10.41 24.76 14.37
N GLN A 439 -11.62 24.20 14.48
CA GLN A 439 -12.91 24.95 14.38
C GLN A 439 -14.06 24.07 14.90
N PRO A 440 -14.82 24.58 15.87
CA PRO A 440 -16.26 24.39 15.85
C PRO A 440 -17.01 25.74 15.93
N THR A 441 -18.01 25.89 15.05
CA THR A 441 -19.03 26.96 15.03
C THR A 441 -18.60 28.33 14.47
N LEU A 442 -19.52 28.96 13.72
CA LEU A 442 -19.38 30.30 13.13
C LEU A 442 -19.57 31.40 14.18
N LEU A 443 -18.94 32.57 13.95
CA LEU A 443 -19.60 33.90 14.01
C LEU A 443 -18.65 35.04 13.56
N TYR A 444 -19.20 36.02 12.83
CA TYR A 444 -18.67 37.38 12.60
C TYR A 444 -19.42 38.36 13.56
N PRO A 445 -18.98 39.63 13.78
CA PRO A 445 -17.68 40.28 13.52
C PRO A 445 -17.14 41.12 14.73
N ASN A 446 -16.00 41.81 14.55
CA ASN A 446 -15.58 43.09 15.18
C ASN A 446 -15.71 43.31 16.71
N LEU A 447 -14.56 43.44 17.43
CA LEU A 447 -14.08 44.73 17.97
C LEU A 447 -12.68 44.63 18.65
N ARG A 448 -12.20 45.75 19.21
CA ARG A 448 -10.78 46.09 19.46
C ARG A 448 -10.21 45.74 20.86
N GLU A 449 -8.87 45.88 20.94
CA GLU A 449 -8.04 46.33 22.09
C GLU A 449 -7.77 45.40 23.29
N THR A 450 -6.47 45.13 23.52
CA THR A 450 -5.72 44.89 24.80
C THR A 450 -6.30 43.95 25.89
N THR A 451 -5.52 43.09 26.57
CA THR A 451 -4.31 43.43 27.37
C THR A 451 -3.42 42.18 27.63
N SER A 452 -2.35 42.32 28.42
CA SER A 452 -1.18 41.42 28.52
C SER A 452 -1.22 40.31 29.60
N LEU A 453 -0.39 39.28 29.35
CA LEU A 453 0.32 38.41 30.31
C LEU A 453 0.17 38.74 31.82
N SER A 454 -0.59 37.92 32.55
CA SER A 454 -0.22 37.36 33.86
C SER A 454 -1.31 36.37 34.32
N GLN A 455 -0.99 35.53 35.32
CA GLN A 455 -1.88 34.53 35.95
C GLN A 455 -2.28 33.34 35.03
N PHE A 456 -2.55 32.13 35.54
CA PHE A 456 -2.71 31.69 36.93
C PHE A 456 -2.05 30.30 37.15
N GLU A 457 -1.25 30.14 38.21
CA GLU A 457 -0.66 28.85 38.60
C GLU A 457 -1.59 28.10 39.55
N SER A 458 -2.19 26.96 39.13
CA SER A 458 -2.75 25.98 40.08
C SER A 458 -3.15 24.66 39.39
N ARG A 459 -2.46 23.53 39.70
CA ARG A 459 -2.98 22.13 39.69
C ARG A 459 -1.91 21.05 40.01
N TRP A 460 -0.97 21.31 40.91
CA TRP A 460 0.08 20.33 41.27
C TRP A 460 -0.34 19.33 42.37
N ASP A 461 -1.47 19.56 43.04
CA ASP A 461 -1.84 18.85 44.28
C ASP A 461 -2.53 17.49 44.09
N PHE A 462 -2.91 17.10 42.86
CA PHE A 462 -3.65 15.85 42.63
C PHE A 462 -2.79 14.58 42.75
N VAL A 463 -1.47 14.67 42.53
CA VAL A 463 -0.58 13.49 42.44
C VAL A 463 -0.02 13.07 43.81
N ARG A 464 -0.01 13.96 44.81
CA ARG A 464 0.49 13.64 46.17
C ARG A 464 -0.46 12.77 47.00
N GLY A 465 -1.69 12.52 46.54
CA GLY A 465 -2.69 11.73 47.28
C GLY A 465 -2.55 10.20 47.16
N CYS A 466 -1.76 9.69 46.21
CA CYS A 466 -1.86 8.28 45.80
C CYS A 466 -0.82 7.32 46.40
N PHE A 467 0.32 7.82 46.90
CA PHE A 467 1.44 6.97 47.36
C PHE A 467 2.14 7.54 48.61
N PRO A 468 1.64 7.26 49.83
CA PRO A 468 2.26 7.77 51.06
C PRO A 468 3.55 7.05 51.48
N ASP A 469 3.57 5.72 51.48
CA ASP A 469 4.55 4.92 52.27
C ASP A 469 5.09 3.67 51.54
N GLN A 470 5.87 3.81 50.46
CA GLN A 470 6.78 2.75 50.01
C GLN A 470 8.15 3.29 49.56
N LEU A 471 9.22 2.67 50.06
CA LEU A 471 10.61 3.02 49.80
C LEU A 471 11.14 2.33 48.53
N LEU A 472 12.01 3.05 47.81
CA LEU A 472 12.85 2.52 46.72
C LEU A 472 13.82 1.44 47.22
N PRO A 473 14.30 0.60 46.29
CA PRO A 473 15.75 0.57 46.08
C PRO A 473 16.15 0.94 44.65
N LEU A 474 17.11 1.87 44.53
CA LEU A 474 17.98 1.90 43.35
C LEU A 474 18.86 0.64 43.35
N TYR A 475 19.14 0.11 42.16
CA TYR A 475 20.34 -0.72 41.95
C TYR A 475 21.24 -0.07 40.90
N VAL A 476 22.37 0.46 41.37
CA VAL A 476 23.51 0.89 40.56
C VAL A 476 24.67 -0.01 40.94
N THR A 477 25.16 -0.80 39.99
CA THR A 477 26.36 -1.64 40.17
C THR A 477 27.23 -1.55 38.93
N SER A 478 28.33 -0.80 39.03
CA SER A 478 29.49 -0.97 38.14
C SER A 478 30.63 -1.59 38.97
N PHE A 479 31.42 -2.47 38.36
CA PHE A 479 32.74 -2.86 38.85
C PHE A 479 33.65 -3.27 37.69
N TYR A 480 34.96 -3.30 37.94
CA TYR A 480 35.98 -3.04 36.91
C TYR A 480 36.71 -4.31 36.38
N SER A 481 36.92 -4.30 35.05
CA SER A 481 38.20 -4.59 34.37
C SER A 481 38.77 -6.03 34.19
N ARG A 482 39.27 -6.27 32.94
CA ARG A 482 40.43 -7.12 32.54
C ARG A 482 40.29 -8.66 32.72
N VAL A 483 40.91 -9.55 31.94
CA VAL A 483 41.67 -9.56 30.66
C VAL A 483 41.62 -11.02 30.08
N PRO A 484 41.89 -11.32 28.79
CA PRO A 484 41.33 -12.50 28.11
C PRO A 484 42.21 -13.78 28.10
N LEU A 485 41.62 -14.91 27.70
CA LEU A 485 42.31 -16.13 27.24
C LEU A 485 41.49 -16.89 26.16
N ILE A 486 42.07 -17.94 25.56
CA ILE A 486 41.76 -18.42 24.18
C ILE A 486 41.46 -19.95 24.11
N ARG A 487 40.75 -20.37 23.05
CA ARG A 487 40.54 -21.74 22.48
C ARG A 487 39.38 -22.64 22.98
N ARG A 488 38.33 -22.67 22.15
CA ARG A 488 37.74 -23.83 21.41
C ARG A 488 37.53 -25.21 22.10
N VAL A 489 36.26 -25.67 21.99
CA VAL A 489 35.76 -26.97 21.47
C VAL A 489 35.23 -28.07 22.42
N HIS A 490 34.10 -28.65 21.98
CA HIS A 490 33.38 -29.89 22.37
C HIS A 490 32.39 -29.92 23.57
N TYR A 491 31.13 -30.16 23.21
CA TYR A 491 30.07 -30.90 23.94
C TYR A 491 30.47 -32.40 24.06
N PRO A 492 29.88 -33.25 24.97
CA PRO A 492 28.42 -33.38 25.11
C PRO A 492 27.83 -33.90 26.46
N ARG A 493 26.50 -34.11 26.42
CA ARG A 493 25.61 -34.94 27.29
C ARG A 493 25.08 -34.32 28.60
N ALA A 494 23.75 -34.29 28.64
CA ALA A 494 22.87 -33.83 29.70
C ALA A 494 22.79 -34.76 30.92
N SER A 495 22.36 -34.19 32.07
CA SER A 495 21.79 -34.89 33.22
C SER A 495 20.64 -34.08 33.86
N ASN A 496 19.42 -34.39 33.43
CA ASN A 496 18.13 -34.40 34.15
C ASN A 496 17.99 -33.71 35.52
N ILE A 497 17.00 -32.82 35.62
CA ILE A 497 16.00 -32.88 36.72
C ILE A 497 14.61 -32.93 36.07
N HIS A 498 13.76 -33.85 36.52
CA HIS A 498 12.34 -33.96 36.13
C HIS A 498 11.44 -33.51 37.29
N VAL A 499 10.32 -32.87 36.96
CA VAL A 499 9.07 -33.03 37.72
C VAL A 499 8.00 -33.50 36.74
N ARG A 500 7.31 -34.60 37.07
CA ARG A 500 6.20 -35.15 36.29
C ARG A 500 4.87 -34.90 37.01
N THR A 501 3.91 -34.37 36.28
CA THR A 501 2.60 -35.01 36.11
C THR A 501 2.28 -34.96 34.61
N GLY A 502 1.54 -35.88 34.01
CA GLY A 502 1.02 -37.15 34.51
C GLY A 502 0.16 -37.80 33.43
N CYS A 503 0.61 -38.95 32.93
CA CYS A 503 -0.03 -39.96 32.07
C CYS A 503 -1.55 -39.83 31.75
N TYR A 504 -2.03 -40.25 30.57
CA TYR A 504 -1.67 -41.55 29.97
C TYR A 504 -1.23 -41.57 28.50
N ARG A 505 -0.64 -42.71 28.15
CA ARG A 505 0.16 -43.04 26.97
C ARG A 505 -0.13 -44.50 26.62
N CYS A 506 -0.14 -44.81 25.33
CA CYS A 506 0.52 -45.98 24.69
C CYS A 506 0.02 -46.03 23.23
N ASP A 507 0.86 -45.89 22.22
CA ASP A 507 2.01 -46.74 21.85
C ASP A 507 1.55 -48.08 21.23
N LEU A 508 1.92 -48.28 19.95
CA LEU A 508 2.63 -49.49 19.53
C LEU A 508 3.50 -49.15 18.30
N THR A 509 4.63 -49.85 18.17
CA THR A 509 5.70 -49.51 17.20
C THR A 509 6.12 -50.71 16.36
N ASN A 510 6.94 -50.43 15.34
CA ASN A 510 7.74 -51.35 14.50
C ASN A 510 7.00 -52.03 13.34
N GLY A 511 7.67 -52.03 12.17
CA GLY A 511 7.24 -52.78 10.98
C GLY A 511 7.50 -52.02 9.67
N SER A 512 8.59 -52.34 8.98
CA SER A 512 8.86 -51.91 7.61
C SER A 512 9.32 -53.12 6.78
N PRO A 513 9.31 -53.07 5.44
CA PRO A 513 8.34 -52.40 4.55
C PRO A 513 7.80 -53.37 3.47
N PHE A 514 6.63 -53.13 2.86
CA PHE A 514 6.35 -53.45 1.43
C PHE A 514 4.94 -53.03 0.94
N PHE A 515 4.91 -52.55 -0.32
CA PHE A 515 3.81 -52.52 -1.30
C PHE A 515 2.49 -51.73 -1.07
N ALA A 516 1.86 -51.48 -2.22
CA ALA A 516 0.50 -51.00 -2.52
C ALA A 516 0.22 -49.49 -2.39
N GLU A 517 0.02 -48.86 -3.56
CA GLU A 517 -0.75 -47.63 -3.73
C GLU A 517 -2.23 -47.91 -3.37
N HIS A 518 -2.94 -46.95 -2.76
CA HIS A 518 -4.40 -46.79 -2.87
C HIS A 518 -4.82 -45.37 -2.46
N GLU A 519 -6.02 -44.97 -2.87
CA GLU A 519 -6.49 -43.58 -2.92
C GLU A 519 -6.75 -42.96 -1.54
N ILE A 520 -6.43 -41.67 -1.38
CA ILE A 520 -6.83 -40.87 -0.22
C ILE A 520 -7.96 -39.90 -0.63
N GLY A 521 -9.19 -40.39 -0.56
CA GLY A 521 -10.38 -39.55 -0.58
C GLY A 521 -10.49 -38.66 0.66
N SER A 522 -11.22 -37.54 0.53
CA SER A 522 -11.45 -36.57 1.59
C SER A 522 -12.12 -37.19 2.83
N LYS A 523 -11.60 -36.89 4.03
CA LYS A 523 -12.15 -37.38 5.31
C LYS A 523 -12.95 -36.28 6.04
N PRO A 524 -14.28 -36.43 6.22
CA PRO A 524 -15.14 -35.35 6.77
C PRO A 524 -14.79 -34.82 8.16
N TRP A 525 -14.08 -35.61 9.00
CA TRP A 525 -13.75 -35.21 10.36
C TRP A 525 -12.83 -33.98 10.43
N LEU A 526 -12.00 -33.73 9.41
CA LEU A 526 -11.15 -32.53 9.33
C LEU A 526 -11.97 -31.26 9.17
N GLU A 527 -13.07 -31.31 8.42
CA GLU A 527 -13.95 -30.16 8.20
C GLU A 527 -14.79 -29.87 9.44
N HIS A 528 -15.24 -30.92 10.13
CA HIS A 528 -15.91 -30.80 11.43
C HIS A 528 -14.99 -30.16 12.49
N LEU A 529 -13.70 -30.54 12.52
CA LEU A 529 -12.72 -29.95 13.44
C LEU A 529 -12.37 -28.49 13.10
N ARG A 530 -12.37 -28.11 11.81
CA ARG A 530 -12.27 -26.70 11.38
C ARG A 530 -13.46 -25.88 11.86
N GLN A 531 -14.67 -26.40 11.72
CA GLN A 531 -15.91 -25.74 12.17
C GLN A 531 -15.93 -25.56 13.69
N GLU A 532 -15.56 -26.59 14.47
CA GLU A 532 -15.39 -26.50 15.93
C GLU A 532 -14.36 -25.43 16.34
N LEU A 533 -13.17 -25.43 15.74
CA LEU A 533 -12.10 -24.47 16.06
C LEU A 533 -12.45 -23.02 15.67
N ALA A 534 -13.25 -22.81 14.62
CA ALA A 534 -13.79 -21.49 14.29
C ALA A 534 -14.83 -21.03 15.33
N ARG A 535 -15.73 -21.93 15.76
CA ARG A 535 -16.78 -21.67 16.75
C ARG A 535 -16.22 -21.27 18.12
N LEU A 536 -15.08 -21.82 18.50
CA LEU A 536 -14.41 -21.55 19.78
C LEU A 536 -13.71 -20.18 19.86
N ASN A 537 -13.45 -19.51 18.74
CA ASN A 537 -12.76 -18.21 18.69
C ASN A 537 -13.66 -17.02 18.31
N THR A 538 -14.94 -17.25 17.99
CA THR A 538 -15.86 -16.16 17.64
C THR A 538 -16.42 -15.47 18.89
N PRO A 539 -16.45 -14.13 18.96
CA PRO A 539 -17.37 -13.44 19.87
C PRO A 539 -18.79 -13.89 19.58
N SER A 540 -19.62 -14.11 20.61
CA SER A 540 -21.00 -14.57 20.41
C SER A 540 -21.77 -13.65 19.46
N ALA A 541 -22.61 -14.22 18.59
CA ALA A 541 -23.36 -13.49 17.57
C ALA A 541 -24.10 -12.28 18.14
N ALA A 542 -24.78 -12.47 19.28
CA ALA A 542 -25.43 -11.40 20.06
C ALA A 542 -24.48 -10.25 20.46
N GLY A 543 -23.24 -10.57 20.87
CA GLY A 543 -22.21 -9.60 21.23
C GLY A 543 -21.53 -8.93 20.02
N LEU A 544 -21.62 -9.51 18.83
CA LEU A 544 -21.24 -8.85 17.57
C LEU A 544 -22.36 -7.90 17.10
N LEU A 545 -23.58 -8.42 16.97
CA LEU A 545 -24.76 -7.67 16.54
C LEU A 545 -25.07 -6.48 17.46
N GLY A 546 -24.97 -6.66 18.79
CA GLY A 546 -25.15 -5.57 19.75
C GLY A 546 -24.11 -4.44 19.62
N ARG A 547 -22.90 -4.73 19.12
CA ARG A 547 -21.89 -3.70 18.80
C ARG A 547 -22.18 -3.02 17.46
N GLN A 548 -22.54 -3.78 16.43
CA GLN A 548 -22.90 -3.25 15.10
C GLN A 548 -24.16 -2.36 15.19
N LEU A 549 -25.20 -2.76 15.92
CA LEU A 549 -26.40 -1.94 16.16
C LEU A 549 -26.03 -0.64 16.88
N LYS A 550 -25.16 -0.71 17.89
CA LYS A 550 -24.69 0.49 18.61
C LYS A 550 -23.95 1.43 17.67
N GLN A 551 -23.04 0.90 16.84
CA GLN A 551 -22.31 1.67 15.83
C GLN A 551 -23.29 2.38 14.90
N MET A 552 -24.19 1.65 14.21
CA MET A 552 -25.17 2.22 13.28
C MET A 552 -26.12 3.25 13.91
N LYS A 553 -26.39 3.16 15.22
CA LYS A 553 -27.18 4.17 15.95
C LYS A 553 -26.39 5.39 16.41
N THR A 554 -25.07 5.33 16.43
CA THR A 554 -24.18 6.45 16.81
C THR A 554 -23.51 7.13 15.63
N ASP A 555 -23.42 6.42 14.50
CA ASP A 555 -22.85 6.98 13.28
C ASP A 555 -23.77 8.05 12.69
N LYS A 556 -23.15 9.04 12.04
CA LYS A 556 -23.83 10.16 11.39
C LYS A 556 -23.68 10.12 9.87
N ASP A 557 -22.77 9.28 9.37
CA ASP A 557 -22.34 9.28 7.97
C ASP A 557 -23.06 8.18 7.16
N ILE A 558 -24.04 7.48 7.75
CA ILE A 558 -24.92 6.50 7.09
C ILE A 558 -26.22 7.21 6.63
N PRO A 559 -26.36 7.61 5.35
CA PRO A 559 -27.52 8.38 4.90
C PRO A 559 -28.71 7.45 4.67
N GLY A 560 -29.90 7.87 5.09
CA GLY A 560 -31.15 7.20 4.72
C GLY A 560 -31.48 5.90 5.47
N ILE A 561 -30.67 5.46 6.44
CA ILE A 561 -30.92 4.21 7.19
C ILE A 561 -31.26 4.53 8.65
N SER A 562 -32.27 3.85 9.19
CA SER A 562 -32.54 3.78 10.64
C SER A 562 -32.86 2.34 11.06
N CYS A 563 -32.34 1.90 12.20
CA CYS A 563 -32.48 0.51 12.68
C CYS A 563 -32.88 0.41 14.16
N GLY A 564 -33.83 -0.46 14.46
CA GLY A 564 -34.31 -0.84 15.80
C GLY A 564 -34.17 -2.34 16.07
N LEU A 565 -34.60 -2.79 17.25
CA LEU A 565 -34.76 -4.22 17.56
C LEU A 565 -36.25 -4.52 17.73
N VAL A 566 -36.71 -5.61 17.11
CA VAL A 566 -38.04 -6.16 17.34
C VAL A 566 -38.05 -6.84 18.71
N ASP A 567 -38.99 -6.49 19.58
CA ASP A 567 -39.18 -7.08 20.91
C ASP A 567 -37.90 -7.15 21.79
N SER A 568 -36.96 -6.22 21.57
CA SER A 568 -35.60 -6.20 22.17
C SER A 568 -34.71 -7.42 21.84
N ASN A 569 -35.10 -8.26 20.87
CA ASN A 569 -34.29 -9.38 20.40
C ASN A 569 -33.15 -8.89 19.50
N VAL A 570 -31.90 -9.10 19.92
CA VAL A 570 -30.69 -8.67 19.18
C VAL A 570 -30.51 -9.37 17.82
N PHE A 571 -31.24 -10.46 17.56
CA PHE A 571 -31.26 -11.18 16.29
C PHE A 571 -32.39 -10.75 15.32
N GLU A 572 -33.31 -9.88 15.73
CA GLU A 572 -34.43 -9.44 14.90
C GLU A 572 -34.48 -7.91 14.85
N TRP A 573 -34.11 -7.32 13.71
CA TRP A 573 -34.00 -5.87 13.55
C TRP A 573 -35.15 -5.33 12.69
N GLU A 574 -35.80 -4.25 13.14
CA GLU A 574 -36.66 -3.41 12.27
C GLU A 574 -35.77 -2.36 11.60
N VAL A 575 -35.93 -2.17 10.29
CA VAL A 575 -35.14 -1.22 9.50
C VAL A 575 -36.07 -0.32 8.69
N MET A 576 -35.80 0.98 8.71
CA MET A 576 -36.39 1.96 7.80
C MET A 576 -35.36 2.39 6.77
N LEU A 577 -35.68 2.24 5.49
CA LEU A 577 -34.88 2.72 4.36
C LEU A 577 -35.55 3.92 3.71
N MET A 578 -34.92 5.08 3.82
CA MET A 578 -35.32 6.36 3.25
C MET A 578 -34.52 6.54 1.95
N ILE A 579 -35.16 6.30 0.81
CA ILE A 579 -34.47 6.23 -0.48
C ILE A 579 -34.35 7.63 -1.10
N SER A 580 -33.13 8.04 -1.44
CA SER A 580 -32.81 9.34 -2.04
C SER A 580 -33.47 9.54 -3.42
N ASP A 581 -33.82 10.79 -3.75
CA ASP A 581 -34.59 11.19 -4.95
C ASP A 581 -33.89 10.87 -6.29
N ASP A 582 -32.59 10.62 -6.28
CA ASP A 582 -31.82 10.16 -7.45
C ASP A 582 -32.12 8.69 -7.83
N CYS A 583 -32.69 7.90 -6.92
CA CYS A 583 -33.16 6.55 -7.22
C CYS A 583 -34.36 6.57 -8.19
N LYS A 584 -34.08 6.35 -9.48
CA LYS A 584 -34.99 6.45 -10.64
C LYS A 584 -36.43 5.93 -10.45
N TYR A 585 -36.62 4.86 -9.67
CA TYR A 585 -37.93 4.21 -9.47
C TYR A 585 -38.48 4.31 -8.04
N TYR A 586 -37.62 4.41 -7.02
CA TYR A 586 -37.99 4.31 -5.60
C TYR A 586 -37.63 5.55 -4.76
N GLY A 587 -37.01 6.57 -5.35
CA GLY A 587 -36.63 7.81 -4.68
C GLY A 587 -37.82 8.55 -4.05
N GLY A 588 -37.57 9.11 -2.87
CA GLY A 588 -38.58 9.69 -1.98
C GLY A 588 -39.33 8.68 -1.11
N GLY A 589 -39.09 7.37 -1.26
CA GLY A 589 -39.79 6.31 -0.53
C GLY A 589 -39.21 5.97 0.85
N PHE A 590 -40.09 5.57 1.77
CA PHE A 590 -39.77 5.26 3.18
C PHE A 590 -40.18 3.82 3.50
N PHE A 591 -39.32 2.86 3.16
CA PHE A 591 -39.65 1.44 3.17
C PHE A 591 -39.26 0.77 4.48
N ARG A 592 -40.23 0.08 5.11
CA ARG A 592 -39.97 -0.78 6.28
C ARG A 592 -39.48 -2.14 5.83
N ALA A 593 -38.53 -2.67 6.58
CA ALA A 593 -38.00 -4.02 6.41
C ALA A 593 -37.66 -4.66 7.75
N ARG A 594 -37.55 -5.99 7.76
CA ARG A 594 -36.93 -6.76 8.85
C ARG A 594 -35.66 -7.44 8.37
N LEU A 595 -34.68 -7.51 9.26
CA LEU A 595 -33.42 -8.21 9.07
C LEU A 595 -33.26 -9.21 10.23
N SER A 596 -33.37 -10.50 9.90
CA SER A 596 -33.45 -11.62 10.84
C SER A 596 -32.15 -12.44 10.78
N PHE A 597 -31.40 -12.49 11.88
CA PHE A 597 -30.05 -13.07 11.94
C PHE A 597 -30.05 -14.49 12.52
N PRO A 598 -29.33 -15.45 11.92
CA PRO A 598 -29.14 -16.77 12.51
C PRO A 598 -28.24 -16.70 13.78
N PRO A 599 -28.40 -17.62 14.75
CA PRO A 599 -27.47 -17.79 15.87
C PRO A 599 -26.00 -17.97 15.46
N GLU A 600 -25.78 -18.50 14.25
CA GLU A 600 -24.48 -18.72 13.61
C GLU A 600 -23.84 -17.45 13.01
N TYR A 601 -24.52 -16.29 12.99
CA TYR A 601 -23.96 -15.04 12.42
C TYR A 601 -22.64 -14.67 13.13
N PRO A 602 -21.54 -14.38 12.40
CA PRO A 602 -21.48 -14.04 10.99
C PRO A 602 -21.15 -15.20 10.04
N LEU A 603 -21.17 -16.46 10.47
CA LEU A 603 -20.86 -17.62 9.60
C LEU A 603 -21.97 -17.91 8.56
N LEU A 604 -23.20 -17.51 8.85
CA LEU A 604 -24.35 -17.60 7.94
C LEU A 604 -24.99 -16.21 7.73
N PRO A 605 -25.59 -15.94 6.55
CA PRO A 605 -26.26 -14.68 6.25
C PRO A 605 -27.54 -14.48 7.08
N PRO A 606 -27.93 -13.24 7.36
CA PRO A 606 -29.29 -12.93 7.77
C PRO A 606 -30.27 -13.09 6.59
N LYS A 607 -31.56 -13.18 6.89
CA LYS A 607 -32.63 -12.98 5.91
C LYS A 607 -33.14 -11.55 5.99
N MET A 608 -33.43 -10.94 4.85
CA MET A 608 -34.09 -9.65 4.78
C MET A 608 -35.44 -9.75 4.05
N LYS A 609 -36.45 -9.05 4.57
CA LYS A 609 -37.72 -8.83 3.86
C LYS A 609 -38.24 -7.42 4.05
N PHE A 610 -38.86 -6.85 3.03
CA PHE A 610 -39.66 -5.64 3.17
C PHE A 610 -41.03 -5.97 3.80
N GLU A 611 -41.53 -5.09 4.67
CA GLU A 611 -42.92 -5.13 5.13
C GLU A 611 -43.85 -4.37 4.17
N THR A 612 -43.32 -3.33 3.50
CA THR A 612 -43.99 -2.68 2.37
C THR A 612 -43.97 -3.61 1.15
N PRO A 613 -45.10 -3.86 0.45
CA PRO A 613 -45.10 -4.69 -0.76
C PRO A 613 -44.31 -4.07 -1.91
N MET A 614 -43.13 -4.62 -2.25
CA MET A 614 -42.24 -4.09 -3.29
C MET A 614 -42.42 -4.81 -4.64
N TRP A 615 -42.55 -4.06 -5.74
CA TRP A 615 -42.65 -4.61 -7.09
C TRP A 615 -41.28 -4.57 -7.81
N HIS A 616 -40.38 -5.47 -7.42
CA HIS A 616 -38.97 -5.40 -7.80
C HIS A 616 -38.44 -6.77 -8.29
N PRO A 617 -37.60 -6.84 -9.35
CA PRO A 617 -37.03 -8.10 -9.85
C PRO A 617 -36.40 -8.99 -8.76
N ASN A 618 -35.59 -8.39 -7.88
CA ASN A 618 -34.93 -9.05 -6.75
C ASN A 618 -35.79 -9.25 -5.49
N ILE A 619 -37.10 -9.00 -5.50
CA ILE A 619 -37.94 -9.12 -4.30
C ILE A 619 -39.15 -10.00 -4.60
N TYR A 620 -39.26 -11.11 -3.85
CA TYR A 620 -40.38 -12.04 -3.96
C TYR A 620 -41.70 -11.34 -3.64
N TYR A 621 -42.62 -11.32 -4.59
CA TYR A 621 -43.92 -10.69 -4.43
C TYR A 621 -45.01 -11.77 -4.22
N PRO A 622 -45.89 -11.66 -3.20
CA PRO A 622 -46.05 -10.55 -2.26
C PRO A 622 -45.30 -10.72 -0.92
N SER A 623 -44.39 -11.70 -0.75
CA SER A 623 -43.78 -12.00 0.56
C SER A 623 -42.78 -10.95 1.07
N GLY A 624 -42.24 -10.12 0.18
CA GLY A 624 -41.27 -9.07 0.49
C GLY A 624 -39.84 -9.58 0.68
N GLU A 625 -39.58 -10.88 0.60
CA GLU A 625 -38.25 -11.47 0.81
C GLU A 625 -37.25 -11.04 -0.28
N VAL A 626 -36.05 -10.64 0.14
CA VAL A 626 -35.02 -10.06 -0.74
C VAL A 626 -34.08 -11.16 -1.27
N CYS A 627 -33.91 -11.21 -2.58
CA CYS A 627 -33.04 -12.15 -3.29
C CYS A 627 -31.89 -11.39 -3.97
N ILE A 628 -30.77 -11.28 -3.26
CA ILE A 628 -29.47 -10.80 -3.75
C ILE A 628 -28.41 -11.80 -3.31
N SER A 629 -27.32 -11.95 -4.08
CA SER A 629 -26.26 -12.94 -3.86
C SER A 629 -25.82 -13.00 -2.40
N ILE A 630 -25.50 -11.84 -1.81
CA ILE A 630 -24.97 -11.67 -0.45
C ILE A 630 -25.93 -12.05 0.71
N LEU A 631 -27.10 -12.64 0.42
CA LEU A 631 -28.04 -13.19 1.41
C LEU A 631 -28.26 -14.71 1.25
N HIS A 632 -27.56 -15.36 0.33
CA HIS A 632 -27.59 -16.82 0.15
C HIS A 632 -26.50 -17.50 1.02
N PRO A 633 -26.74 -18.69 1.59
CA PRO A 633 -25.71 -19.42 2.33
C PRO A 633 -24.42 -19.63 1.51
N PRO A 634 -23.25 -19.77 2.16
CA PRO A 634 -21.96 -20.01 1.51
C PRO A 634 -21.85 -21.47 1.01
N GLU A 635 -22.76 -21.85 0.13
CA GLU A 635 -22.82 -23.12 -0.59
C GLU A 635 -22.46 -22.86 -2.06
N GLU A 636 -21.77 -23.79 -2.72
CA GLU A 636 -21.56 -23.71 -4.18
C GLU A 636 -22.93 -23.63 -4.89
N ASP A 637 -23.08 -22.71 -5.85
CA ASP A 637 -24.30 -22.68 -6.64
C ASP A 637 -24.45 -23.98 -7.45
N LYS A 638 -25.65 -24.56 -7.38
CA LYS A 638 -26.03 -25.80 -8.06
C LYS A 638 -25.91 -25.72 -9.59
N TYR A 639 -25.87 -24.51 -10.14
CA TYR A 639 -25.71 -24.23 -11.57
C TYR A 639 -24.33 -23.62 -11.92
N GLY A 640 -23.46 -23.38 -10.92
CA GLY A 640 -22.09 -22.91 -11.09
C GLY A 640 -21.92 -21.42 -11.43
N TYR A 641 -22.94 -20.58 -11.21
CA TYR A 641 -22.88 -19.15 -11.54
C TYR A 641 -22.29 -18.26 -10.43
N GLU A 642 -22.40 -18.66 -9.16
CA GLU A 642 -21.91 -17.91 -8.01
C GLU A 642 -20.96 -18.77 -7.17
N SER A 643 -19.78 -18.24 -6.79
CA SER A 643 -18.93 -18.88 -5.80
C SER A 643 -19.48 -18.67 -4.38
N ALA A 644 -19.16 -19.58 -3.45
CA ALA A 644 -19.64 -19.50 -2.06
C ALA A 644 -19.30 -18.16 -1.37
N ALA A 645 -18.20 -17.50 -1.76
CA ALA A 645 -17.77 -16.20 -1.22
C ALA A 645 -18.54 -14.99 -1.79
N GLU A 646 -19.09 -15.10 -3.01
CA GLU A 646 -20.00 -14.10 -3.59
C GLU A 646 -21.42 -14.21 -2.98
N ARG A 647 -21.75 -15.40 -2.46
CA ARG A 647 -23.01 -15.70 -1.78
C ARG A 647 -23.01 -15.29 -0.31
N TRP A 648 -21.96 -15.61 0.43
CA TRP A 648 -21.77 -15.06 1.77
C TRP A 648 -20.31 -14.93 2.19
N SER A 649 -20.01 -13.85 2.90
CA SER A 649 -18.72 -13.61 3.54
C SER A 649 -18.95 -13.14 4.98
N PRO A 650 -18.34 -13.77 6.01
CA PRO A 650 -18.43 -13.34 7.41
C PRO A 650 -17.88 -11.94 7.72
N VAL A 651 -17.34 -11.23 6.71
CA VAL A 651 -16.93 -9.82 6.79
C VAL A 651 -18.13 -8.88 6.62
N GLN A 652 -19.25 -9.34 6.04
CA GLN A 652 -20.43 -8.52 5.79
C GLN A 652 -21.12 -8.07 7.09
N THR A 653 -21.39 -6.77 7.19
CA THR A 653 -22.06 -6.15 8.33
C THR A 653 -23.53 -5.84 7.99
N PRO A 654 -24.39 -5.60 8.99
CA PRO A 654 -25.76 -5.14 8.75
C PRO A 654 -25.81 -3.85 7.90
N GLU A 655 -24.81 -2.99 8.04
CA GLU A 655 -24.63 -1.77 7.26
C GLU A 655 -24.33 -2.06 5.78
N THR A 656 -23.33 -2.91 5.48
CA THR A 656 -22.99 -3.22 4.08
C THR A 656 -24.11 -3.95 3.36
N ILE A 657 -24.84 -4.83 4.05
CA ILE A 657 -26.05 -5.50 3.53
C ILE A 657 -27.11 -4.48 3.10
N LEU A 658 -27.42 -3.51 3.96
CA LEU A 658 -28.46 -2.51 3.68
C LEU A 658 -28.03 -1.52 2.58
N LEU A 659 -26.75 -1.16 2.51
CA LEU A 659 -26.20 -0.37 1.38
C LEU A 659 -26.30 -1.14 0.05
N SER A 660 -26.02 -2.45 0.03
CA SER A 660 -26.24 -3.30 -1.14
C SER A 660 -27.72 -3.38 -1.55
N VAL A 661 -28.64 -3.34 -0.58
CA VAL A 661 -30.09 -3.33 -0.85
C VAL A 661 -30.55 -1.99 -1.45
N ILE A 662 -30.05 -0.85 -0.96
CA ILE A 662 -30.31 0.47 -1.57
C ILE A 662 -29.75 0.54 -3.00
N SER A 663 -28.56 -0.03 -3.22
CA SER A 663 -27.95 -0.15 -4.55
C SER A 663 -28.81 -0.99 -5.50
N MET A 664 -29.31 -2.14 -5.03
CA MET A 664 -30.19 -3.03 -5.79
C MET A 664 -31.53 -2.37 -6.19
N LEU A 665 -32.15 -1.56 -5.31
CA LEU A 665 -33.36 -0.78 -5.66
C LEU A 665 -33.11 0.25 -6.77
N SER A 666 -31.86 0.70 -6.92
CA SER A 666 -31.43 1.67 -7.95
C SER A 666 -31.03 0.99 -9.26
N SER A 667 -30.40 -0.19 -9.16
CA SER A 667 -29.91 -1.02 -10.26
C SER A 667 -30.39 -2.47 -10.09
N PRO A 668 -31.60 -2.82 -10.57
CA PRO A 668 -32.15 -4.17 -10.43
C PRO A 668 -31.38 -5.20 -11.25
N ASN A 669 -31.30 -6.44 -10.76
CA ASN A 669 -30.89 -7.59 -11.56
C ASN A 669 -32.14 -8.31 -12.10
N ASP A 670 -32.36 -8.23 -13.41
CA ASP A 670 -33.49 -8.79 -14.15
C ASP A 670 -33.32 -10.25 -14.59
N GLU A 671 -32.23 -10.91 -14.17
CA GLU A 671 -32.05 -12.37 -14.18
C GLU A 671 -32.47 -13.02 -12.84
N SER A 672 -32.81 -12.23 -11.81
CA SER A 672 -33.23 -12.76 -10.51
C SER A 672 -34.51 -13.61 -10.61
N PRO A 673 -34.55 -14.82 -10.01
CA PRO A 673 -35.72 -15.68 -10.04
C PRO A 673 -36.88 -15.18 -9.14
N ALA A 674 -36.66 -14.15 -8.33
CA ALA A 674 -37.61 -13.75 -7.29
C ALA A 674 -38.90 -13.11 -7.83
N ASN A 675 -38.82 -12.34 -8.92
CA ASN A 675 -40.00 -11.74 -9.54
C ASN A 675 -39.80 -11.54 -11.05
N VAL A 676 -40.01 -12.63 -11.79
CA VAL A 676 -39.86 -12.68 -13.26
C VAL A 676 -40.81 -11.71 -13.98
N ASP A 677 -42.00 -11.46 -13.43
CA ASP A 677 -42.95 -10.48 -13.99
C ASP A 677 -42.47 -9.04 -13.81
N ALA A 678 -41.91 -8.70 -12.64
CA ALA A 678 -41.28 -7.39 -12.43
C ALA A 678 -40.02 -7.21 -13.29
N ALA A 679 -39.21 -8.26 -13.46
CA ALA A 679 -38.05 -8.26 -14.37
C ALA A 679 -38.47 -8.06 -15.83
N LYS A 680 -39.55 -8.73 -16.27
CA LYS A 680 -40.10 -8.56 -17.60
C LYS A 680 -40.69 -7.17 -17.82
N GLU A 681 -41.48 -6.64 -16.88
CA GLU A 681 -41.99 -5.26 -16.99
C GLU A 681 -40.87 -4.23 -16.96
N TRP A 682 -39.81 -4.44 -16.18
CA TRP A 682 -38.65 -3.53 -16.15
C TRP A 682 -37.90 -3.46 -17.49
N ARG A 683 -37.79 -4.59 -18.21
CA ARG A 683 -37.27 -4.64 -19.60
C ARG A 683 -38.26 -4.09 -20.63
N ASP A 684 -39.47 -4.67 -20.67
CA ASP A 684 -40.38 -4.59 -21.82
C ASP A 684 -41.40 -3.43 -21.72
N ASP A 685 -41.83 -3.06 -20.51
CA ASP A 685 -42.69 -1.87 -20.27
C ASP A 685 -42.23 -1.03 -19.06
N PRO A 686 -41.13 -0.27 -19.21
CA PRO A 686 -40.65 0.63 -18.17
C PRO A 686 -41.67 1.69 -17.72
N LYS A 687 -42.76 1.94 -18.49
CA LYS A 687 -43.82 2.88 -18.11
C LYS A 687 -44.77 2.24 -17.10
N THR A 688 -45.22 1.01 -17.32
CA THR A 688 -46.01 0.27 -16.33
C THR A 688 -45.21 -0.05 -15.09
N PHE A 689 -43.94 -0.47 -15.23
CA PHE A 689 -43.05 -0.68 -14.09
C PHE A 689 -42.93 0.59 -13.23
N ARG A 690 -42.53 1.72 -13.84
CA ARG A 690 -42.42 3.01 -13.13
C ARG A 690 -43.73 3.45 -12.48
N ARG A 691 -44.88 3.17 -13.10
CA ARG A 691 -46.21 3.47 -12.52
C ARG A 691 -46.50 2.65 -11.26
N LYS A 692 -46.11 1.37 -11.21
CA LYS A 692 -46.23 0.53 -10.01
C LYS A 692 -45.32 1.02 -8.89
N CYS A 693 -44.04 1.27 -9.16
CA CYS A 693 -43.10 1.82 -8.16
C CYS A 693 -43.57 3.18 -7.63
N ARG A 694 -44.10 4.06 -8.50
CA ARG A 694 -44.73 5.35 -8.13
C ARG A 694 -46.03 5.23 -7.32
N LYS A 695 -46.66 4.04 -7.23
CA LYS A 695 -47.73 3.78 -6.27
C LYS A 695 -47.12 3.41 -4.91
N ILE A 696 -46.19 2.47 -4.91
CA ILE A 696 -45.49 1.95 -3.72
C ILE A 696 -44.73 3.05 -2.95
N VAL A 697 -44.10 4.00 -3.66
CA VAL A 697 -43.47 5.19 -3.04
C VAL A 697 -44.51 6.04 -2.28
N ARG A 698 -45.67 6.31 -2.87
CA ARG A 698 -46.74 7.11 -2.25
C ARG A 698 -47.39 6.38 -1.07
N GLU A 699 -47.64 5.09 -1.22
CA GLU A 699 -48.09 4.22 -0.11
C GLU A 699 -47.11 4.22 1.06
N SER A 700 -45.78 4.27 0.79
CA SER A 700 -44.75 4.38 1.84
C SER A 700 -44.72 5.73 2.56
N LEU A 701 -45.23 6.80 1.93
CA LEU A 701 -45.39 8.13 2.50
C LEU A 701 -46.71 8.31 3.26
N GLY A 702 -47.65 7.37 3.13
CA GLY A 702 -49.02 7.52 3.64
C GLY A 702 -49.94 8.34 2.73
N GLU A 703 -49.64 8.42 1.43
CA GLU A 703 -50.50 9.00 0.40
C GLU A 703 -51.32 7.91 -0.33
N ASP A 704 -52.64 8.10 -0.47
CA ASP A 704 -53.56 7.23 -1.22
C ASP A 704 -53.40 7.32 -2.77
#